data_AF-A0A537VJV0-F1
#
_entry.id   AF-A0A537VJV0-F1
#
_cell.length_a   1.000
_cell.length_b   1.000
_cell.length_c   1.000
_cell.angle_alpha   90.00
_cell.angle_beta   90.00
_cell.angle_gamma   90.00
#
_symmetry.space_group_name_H-M   'P 1'
#
loop_
_entity.id
_entity.type
_entity.pdbx_description
1 polymer ?
#
loop_
_entity_poly.entity_id
_entity_poly.type
_entity_poly.pdbx_seq_one_letter_code
_entity_poly.pdbx_strand_id
1 'polypeptide(L)'
;MREKELRIALVCFGGISLAIYMHGITKEILKLVRASSALHAVADRSRRAKASFFDRIDRNDPEYDTEEVYFDLLREIGRTVELRAIVDIIAGASAGGINGTMLARAVSHDLPMDALRDLWLENADVAILLAPDARAGAWSKWFLKPFLWAVARTGSFRAVTDMEVRRKLSLFVRSRWFKPPLDGRVMAGLMYDAVTSMGAAKSPHASLLPSGQSLDLFVALTDYYGYQQLVQIHDPPLIHERDHHHILHFAYRRHSNGDVESDFGLDNAPALAFAARATSSFPGAFPPARIVEMDEVVMERKAGWPRRAEFIAKSFPNHLRAGIDPTTASFLDGSVLNNRPFQQAISAIYGRPAFREVDRRLVYIDPHPAHAALPRQHRMPGFFAALRGALSDIPSSQPVTDELTHVTEFNDQVRRLRAIVDSARPQVSQLVSKVVTSTFDRPISTDDLRAWREQVNSHVARDAGFAYQSYVRLKLASVRAFGAELIVKLRGVPAQSPLSRVVAEIIDAWALRKGIVYERADSEALEFETQTADHLPAWVKYLLAFDVKYRERRLHFLIKGQNRLYQLIGQDRFVGLDPLVVDRLKREFYVRLDALRRRENADFYSREVRDLVADTFPAAPSAAEVKHLEAFAARFVAQHVDQIDRLIERLAAEIDLNASTRELDDLLASLDPTEWHADARREVLVNYLGFPFWDVLTFPMTRTRELSELNEILIDRISPQDAHALRGFDGIESLKGIGFGHFAAFLSRAYRENDYLLGRLHALDRLIDIVCDAAGIDPKTDRIDVLALKKRGFAAILAAEEPHLTRSRELIARLRRSIGEIGGSQGKRAG
;
A
#
# COMPACT_ATOMS: atom_id res chain seq x y z
N MET A 1 25.01 -14.60 6.60
CA MET A 1 24.93 -13.40 5.74
C MET A 1 23.60 -12.72 6.03
N ARG A 2 23.56 -11.39 6.10
CA ARG A 2 22.36 -10.62 6.45
C ARG A 2 21.36 -10.66 5.30
N GLU A 3 20.09 -10.91 5.58
CA GLU A 3 18.99 -10.88 4.59
C GLU A 3 18.12 -9.64 4.82
N LYS A 4 17.83 -8.89 3.75
CA LYS A 4 17.08 -7.64 3.79
C LYS A 4 16.07 -7.58 2.63
N GLU A 5 14.91 -7.00 2.86
CA GLU A 5 13.85 -6.80 1.86
C GLU A 5 13.66 -5.30 1.61
N LEU A 6 13.81 -4.87 0.37
CA LEU A 6 13.39 -3.56 -0.11
C LEU A 6 11.91 -3.66 -0.49
N ARG A 7 11.01 -3.07 0.31
CA ARG A 7 9.57 -3.11 0.10
C ARG A 7 9.04 -1.77 -0.37
N ILE A 8 8.53 -1.77 -1.59
CA ILE A 8 8.05 -0.58 -2.29
C ILE A 8 6.53 -0.51 -2.22
N ALA A 9 6.04 0.55 -1.59
CA ALA A 9 4.67 1.03 -1.76
C ALA A 9 4.67 2.10 -2.86
N LEU A 10 4.11 1.76 -4.02
CA LEU A 10 4.11 2.60 -5.20
C LEU A 10 2.84 3.47 -5.26
N VAL A 11 3.02 4.78 -5.43
CA VAL A 11 1.91 5.72 -5.66
C VAL A 11 2.04 6.33 -7.05
N CYS A 12 1.06 6.04 -7.91
CA CYS A 12 1.02 6.51 -9.30
C CYS A 12 -0.08 7.57 -9.44
N PHE A 13 0.30 8.82 -9.68
CA PHE A 13 -0.63 9.89 -9.99
C PHE A 13 0.00 10.86 -10.99
N GLY A 14 -0.83 11.60 -11.72
CA GLY A 14 -0.36 12.59 -12.70
C GLY A 14 -1.25 12.69 -13.92
N GLY A 15 -0.92 13.64 -14.79
CA GLY A 15 -1.76 14.08 -15.89
C GLY A 15 -1.99 13.06 -17.01
N ILE A 16 -3.02 13.35 -17.82
CA ILE A 16 -3.65 12.49 -18.82
C ILE A 16 -2.64 11.79 -19.76
N SER A 17 -1.86 12.54 -20.57
CA SER A 17 -0.90 11.91 -21.49
C SER A 17 0.42 11.48 -20.84
N LEU A 18 0.63 11.86 -19.57
CA LEU A 18 1.79 11.44 -18.78
C LEU A 18 1.65 9.97 -18.34
N ALA A 19 0.49 9.34 -18.58
CA ALA A 19 0.31 7.88 -18.51
C ALA A 19 1.41 7.12 -19.28
N ILE A 20 1.86 7.68 -20.42
CA ILE A 20 2.84 7.04 -21.29
C ILE A 20 4.24 7.09 -20.66
N TYR A 21 4.59 8.20 -20.01
CA TYR A 21 5.81 8.31 -19.21
C TYR A 21 5.79 7.35 -18.01
N MET A 22 4.66 7.29 -17.29
CA MET A 22 4.49 6.35 -16.18
C MET A 22 4.57 4.89 -16.62
N HIS A 23 4.10 4.57 -17.83
CA HIS A 23 4.21 3.22 -18.37
C HIS A 23 5.68 2.77 -18.46
N GLY A 24 6.56 3.63 -18.97
CA GLY A 24 8.00 3.36 -18.99
C GLY A 24 8.57 3.10 -17.58
N ILE A 25 8.11 3.88 -16.58
CA ILE A 25 8.55 3.68 -15.19
C ILE A 25 8.06 2.35 -14.61
N THR A 26 6.77 2.05 -14.75
CA THR A 26 6.18 0.81 -14.23
C THR A 26 6.78 -0.42 -14.90
N LYS A 27 7.18 -0.33 -16.18
CA LYS A 27 7.93 -1.39 -16.87
C LYS A 27 9.27 -1.65 -16.18
N GLU A 28 10.08 -0.64 -15.88
CA GLU A 28 11.34 -0.86 -15.16
C GLU A 28 11.16 -1.38 -13.72
N ILE A 29 10.10 -0.95 -13.03
CA ILE A 29 9.77 -1.49 -11.70
C ILE A 29 9.50 -2.99 -11.78
N LEU A 30 8.72 -3.43 -12.78
CA LEU A 30 8.48 -4.86 -13.02
C LEU A 30 9.79 -5.60 -13.27
N LYS A 31 10.68 -5.04 -14.09
CA LYS A 31 11.98 -5.64 -14.45
C LYS A 31 12.90 -5.79 -13.25
N LEU A 32 12.96 -4.80 -12.35
CA LEU A 32 13.68 -4.90 -11.07
C LEU A 32 13.14 -6.05 -10.21
N VAL A 33 11.82 -6.12 -10.02
CA VAL A 33 11.20 -7.15 -9.18
C VAL A 33 11.38 -8.54 -9.80
N ARG A 34 11.32 -8.64 -11.13
CA ARG A 34 11.55 -9.89 -11.86
C ARG A 34 13.00 -10.36 -11.73
N ALA A 35 13.97 -9.48 -11.90
CA ALA A 35 15.39 -9.77 -11.67
C ALA A 35 15.67 -10.23 -10.23
N SER A 36 15.06 -9.55 -9.25
CA SER A 36 15.09 -9.93 -7.84
C SER A 36 14.51 -11.33 -7.62
N SER A 37 13.33 -11.64 -8.19
CA SER A 37 12.70 -12.96 -8.09
C SER A 37 13.58 -14.06 -8.71
N ALA A 38 14.12 -13.83 -9.91
CA ALA A 38 14.98 -14.78 -10.62
C ALA A 38 16.26 -15.11 -9.84
N LEU A 39 16.91 -14.12 -9.24
CA LEU A 39 18.11 -14.31 -8.41
C LEU A 39 17.80 -15.17 -7.18
N HIS A 40 16.70 -14.89 -6.50
CA HIS A 40 16.30 -15.61 -5.28
C HIS A 40 15.71 -16.99 -5.57
N ALA A 41 15.34 -17.29 -6.81
CA ALA A 41 14.99 -18.65 -7.25
C ALA A 41 16.21 -19.59 -7.34
N VAL A 42 17.44 -19.06 -7.24
CA VAL A 42 18.66 -19.86 -7.09
C VAL A 42 18.93 -20.08 -5.59
N ALA A 43 18.49 -21.22 -5.05
CA ALA A 43 18.57 -21.50 -3.61
C ALA A 43 20.02 -21.62 -3.09
N ASP A 44 20.90 -22.25 -3.87
CA ASP A 44 22.31 -22.41 -3.53
C ASP A 44 23.06 -21.07 -3.68
N ARG A 45 23.57 -20.53 -2.57
CA ARG A 45 24.29 -19.25 -2.51
C ARG A 45 25.56 -19.24 -3.34
N SER A 46 26.33 -20.33 -3.32
CA SER A 46 27.58 -20.44 -4.08
C SER A 46 27.32 -20.44 -5.58
N ARG A 47 26.20 -21.03 -6.01
CA ARG A 47 25.74 -20.94 -7.41
C ARG A 47 25.18 -19.56 -7.72
N ARG A 48 24.38 -18.97 -6.83
CA ARG A 48 23.78 -17.64 -6.99
C ARG A 48 24.84 -16.56 -7.25
N ALA A 49 25.96 -16.62 -6.53
CA ALA A 49 27.08 -15.68 -6.71
C ALA A 49 27.74 -15.73 -8.10
N LYS A 50 27.50 -16.79 -8.89
CA LYS A 50 28.03 -17.00 -10.24
C LYS A 50 26.94 -17.06 -11.32
N ALA A 51 25.67 -16.99 -10.93
CA ALA A 51 24.55 -17.13 -11.85
C ALA A 51 24.43 -15.92 -12.76
N SER A 52 23.87 -16.12 -13.94
CA SER A 52 23.40 -15.07 -14.86
C SER A 52 21.88 -15.10 -14.97
N PHE A 53 21.27 -13.95 -15.27
CA PHE A 53 19.83 -13.86 -15.48
C PHE A 53 19.33 -14.81 -16.59
N PHE A 54 20.10 -14.90 -17.68
CA PHE A 54 19.77 -15.72 -18.84
C PHE A 54 20.15 -17.21 -18.71
N ASP A 55 20.59 -17.69 -17.54
CA ASP A 55 20.86 -19.13 -17.33
C ASP A 55 19.57 -19.99 -17.41
N ARG A 56 18.41 -19.38 -17.13
CA ARG A 56 17.10 -20.04 -17.07
C ARG A 56 16.05 -19.41 -17.99
N ILE A 57 16.41 -18.33 -18.67
CA ILE A 57 15.52 -17.48 -19.46
C ILE A 57 16.11 -17.35 -20.86
N ASP A 58 15.27 -17.43 -21.89
CA ASP A 58 15.73 -17.25 -23.26
C ASP A 58 16.20 -15.80 -23.47
N ARG A 59 17.44 -15.65 -23.90
CA ARG A 59 18.04 -14.34 -24.20
C ARG A 59 17.45 -13.69 -25.46
N ASN A 60 16.82 -14.48 -26.33
CA ASN A 60 16.18 -13.97 -27.55
C ASN A 60 14.72 -13.55 -27.33
N ASP A 61 14.16 -13.78 -26.14
CA ASP A 61 12.81 -13.32 -25.82
C ASP A 61 12.81 -11.78 -25.68
N PRO A 62 12.07 -11.06 -26.54
CA PRO A 62 12.09 -9.60 -26.58
C PRO A 62 11.52 -8.93 -25.32
N GLU A 63 10.81 -9.67 -24.47
CA GLU A 63 10.28 -9.15 -23.20
C GLU A 63 11.40 -8.80 -22.20
N TYR A 64 12.59 -9.41 -22.32
CA TYR A 64 13.69 -9.27 -21.35
C TYR A 64 14.85 -8.40 -21.88
N ASP A 65 15.27 -7.41 -21.08
CA ASP A 65 16.39 -6.52 -21.41
C ASP A 65 17.17 -6.05 -20.16
N THR A 66 16.66 -5.09 -19.38
CA THR A 66 17.35 -4.49 -18.22
C THR A 66 17.36 -5.38 -16.99
N GLU A 67 16.59 -6.47 -16.99
CA GLU A 67 16.60 -7.46 -15.92
C GLU A 67 18.01 -8.01 -15.65
N GLU A 68 18.84 -8.20 -16.67
CA GLU A 68 20.24 -8.64 -16.49
C GLU A 68 21.06 -7.63 -15.66
N VAL A 69 20.83 -6.33 -15.85
CA VAL A 69 21.54 -5.26 -15.13
C VAL A 69 21.11 -5.22 -13.67
N TYR A 70 19.80 -5.32 -13.40
CA TYR A 70 19.30 -5.40 -12.04
C TYR A 70 19.73 -6.70 -11.34
N PHE A 71 19.75 -7.81 -12.06
CA PHE A 71 20.21 -9.10 -11.55
C PHE A 71 21.68 -9.04 -11.16
N ASP A 72 22.53 -8.48 -12.03
CA ASP A 72 23.95 -8.28 -11.75
C ASP A 72 24.14 -7.38 -10.50
N LEU A 73 23.43 -6.26 -10.41
CA LEU A 73 23.48 -5.36 -9.25
C LEU A 73 23.12 -6.11 -7.95
N LEU A 74 21.99 -6.81 -7.93
CA LEU A 74 21.52 -7.55 -6.76
C LEU A 74 22.45 -8.73 -6.41
N ARG A 75 23.05 -9.39 -7.40
CA ARG A 75 24.04 -10.46 -7.20
C ARG A 75 25.32 -9.92 -6.55
N GLU A 76 25.79 -8.76 -6.99
CA GLU A 76 26.98 -8.10 -6.44
C GLU A 76 26.73 -7.61 -5.00
N ILE A 77 25.57 -7.00 -4.74
CA ILE A 77 25.11 -6.65 -3.38
C ILE A 77 25.01 -7.91 -2.50
N GLY A 78 24.51 -9.01 -3.07
CA GLY A 78 24.39 -10.33 -2.44
C GLY A 78 25.69 -10.94 -1.91
N ARG A 79 26.86 -10.31 -2.13
CA ARG A 79 28.13 -10.70 -1.49
C ARG A 79 28.22 -10.24 -0.04
N THR A 80 27.51 -9.17 0.34
CA THR A 80 27.50 -8.61 1.69
C THR A 80 26.12 -8.74 2.34
N VAL A 81 25.05 -8.41 1.60
CA VAL A 81 23.67 -8.44 2.07
C VAL A 81 22.78 -9.06 1.00
N GLU A 82 22.01 -10.09 1.35
CA GLU A 82 21.00 -10.64 0.44
C GLU A 82 19.78 -9.72 0.39
N LEU A 83 19.78 -8.80 -0.58
CA LEU A 83 18.70 -7.83 -0.78
C LEU A 83 17.65 -8.36 -1.77
N ARG A 84 16.40 -8.43 -1.34
CA ARG A 84 15.24 -8.75 -2.20
C ARG A 84 14.35 -7.53 -2.40
N ALA A 85 14.18 -7.08 -3.64
CA ALA A 85 13.22 -6.04 -4.00
C ALA A 85 11.82 -6.62 -4.22
N ILE A 86 10.80 -6.00 -3.63
CA ILE A 86 9.39 -6.40 -3.64
C ILE A 86 8.51 -5.16 -3.78
N VAL A 87 7.48 -5.24 -4.64
CA VAL A 87 6.38 -4.26 -4.66
C VAL A 87 5.15 -4.94 -4.06
N ASP A 88 4.69 -4.46 -2.90
CA ASP A 88 3.58 -5.06 -2.15
C ASP A 88 2.36 -4.14 -2.04
N ILE A 89 2.47 -2.87 -2.42
CA ILE A 89 1.36 -1.91 -2.41
C ILE A 89 1.44 -1.06 -3.68
N ILE A 90 0.31 -0.91 -4.38
CA ILE A 90 0.17 -0.01 -5.53
C ILE A 90 -1.09 0.83 -5.31
N ALA A 91 -0.98 2.15 -5.34
CA ALA A 91 -2.10 3.06 -5.25
C ALA A 91 -2.09 4.01 -6.45
N GLY A 92 -3.21 4.10 -7.18
CA GLY A 92 -3.30 4.83 -8.42
C GLY A 92 -4.53 5.72 -8.53
N ALA A 93 -4.36 6.89 -9.15
CA ALA A 93 -5.44 7.78 -9.57
C ALA A 93 -5.19 8.27 -11.00
N SER A 94 -6.26 8.56 -11.75
CA SER A 94 -6.18 9.00 -13.14
C SER A 94 -5.38 8.04 -14.04
N ALA A 95 -4.57 8.60 -14.94
CA ALA A 95 -3.54 7.91 -15.72
C ALA A 95 -2.66 6.95 -14.90
N GLY A 96 -2.41 7.25 -13.62
CA GLY A 96 -1.65 6.39 -12.72
C GLY A 96 -2.39 5.12 -12.31
N GLY A 97 -3.72 5.15 -12.21
CA GLY A 97 -4.54 3.97 -11.92
C GLY A 97 -4.54 2.94 -13.06
N ILE A 98 -4.41 3.38 -14.31
CA ILE A 98 -4.24 2.48 -15.47
C ILE A 98 -2.93 1.68 -15.32
N ASN A 99 -1.80 2.37 -15.22
CA ASN A 99 -0.49 1.73 -15.12
C ASN A 99 -0.36 0.90 -13.83
N GLY A 100 -0.92 1.37 -12.72
CA GLY A 100 -0.96 0.64 -11.45
C GLY A 100 -1.73 -0.68 -11.57
N THR A 101 -2.87 -0.67 -12.25
CA THR A 101 -3.68 -1.89 -12.47
C THR A 101 -2.91 -2.94 -13.26
N MET A 102 -2.23 -2.52 -14.31
CA MET A 102 -1.47 -3.40 -15.20
C MET A 102 -0.21 -3.93 -14.50
N LEU A 103 0.53 -3.06 -13.81
CA LEU A 103 1.68 -3.47 -13.01
C LEU A 103 1.28 -4.47 -11.92
N ALA A 104 0.17 -4.24 -11.22
CA ALA A 104 -0.30 -5.14 -10.17
C ALA A 104 -0.61 -6.54 -10.70
N ARG A 105 -1.25 -6.63 -11.87
CA ARG A 105 -1.49 -7.89 -12.57
C ARG A 105 -0.18 -8.56 -12.98
N ALA A 106 0.77 -7.81 -13.53
CA ALA A 106 2.07 -8.33 -13.94
C ALA A 106 2.89 -8.88 -12.76
N VAL A 107 2.94 -8.17 -11.64
CA VAL A 107 3.63 -8.61 -10.42
C VAL A 107 2.97 -9.85 -9.82
N SER A 108 1.63 -9.89 -9.80
CA SER A 108 0.88 -11.01 -9.19
C SER A 108 1.10 -12.33 -9.92
N HIS A 109 1.24 -12.30 -11.26
CA HIS A 109 1.20 -13.48 -12.12
C HIS A 109 2.43 -13.66 -13.04
N ASP A 110 3.48 -12.85 -12.87
CA ASP A 110 4.65 -12.76 -13.76
C ASP A 110 4.26 -12.66 -15.24
N LEU A 111 3.48 -11.63 -15.57
CA LEU A 111 2.98 -11.40 -16.93
C LEU A 111 3.83 -10.38 -17.69
N PRO A 112 3.87 -10.48 -19.04
CA PRO A 112 4.53 -9.48 -19.87
C PRO A 112 3.79 -8.14 -19.87
N MET A 113 4.51 -7.06 -20.15
CA MET A 113 3.93 -5.71 -20.30
C MET A 113 4.17 -5.10 -21.70
N ASP A 114 4.85 -5.81 -22.61
CA ASP A 114 5.17 -5.29 -23.94
C ASP A 114 3.95 -4.95 -24.80
N ALA A 115 2.87 -5.72 -24.70
CA ALA A 115 1.62 -5.43 -25.42
C ALA A 115 1.03 -4.05 -25.06
N LEU A 116 1.31 -3.57 -23.84
CA LEU A 116 0.86 -2.24 -23.41
C LEU A 116 1.68 -1.12 -24.05
N ARG A 117 2.97 -1.34 -24.34
CA ARG A 117 3.76 -0.37 -25.12
C ARG A 117 3.07 -0.12 -26.44
N ASP A 118 2.75 -1.19 -27.17
CA ASP A 118 2.19 -1.08 -28.51
C ASP A 118 0.80 -0.42 -28.44
N LEU A 119 -0.01 -0.77 -27.44
CA LEU A 119 -1.28 -0.10 -27.17
C LEU A 119 -1.12 1.41 -26.90
N TRP A 120 -0.13 1.82 -26.10
CA TRP A 120 0.13 3.24 -25.86
C TRP A 120 0.66 3.95 -27.10
N LEU A 121 1.57 3.33 -27.86
CA LEU A 121 2.17 3.97 -29.03
C LEU A 121 1.19 4.08 -30.20
N GLU A 122 0.35 3.08 -30.39
CA GLU A 122 -0.57 2.97 -31.53
C GLU A 122 -1.97 3.50 -31.21
N ASN A 123 -2.58 3.08 -30.10
CA ASN A 123 -3.99 3.34 -29.80
C ASN A 123 -4.24 4.61 -28.97
N ALA A 124 -3.23 5.12 -28.27
CA ALA A 124 -3.31 6.42 -27.58
C ALA A 124 -3.19 7.60 -28.56
N ASP A 125 -3.90 7.52 -29.67
CA ASP A 125 -4.04 8.56 -30.66
C ASP A 125 -5.42 9.20 -30.52
N VAL A 126 -5.48 10.53 -30.44
CA VAL A 126 -6.76 11.25 -30.35
C VAL A 126 -7.71 10.85 -31.48
N ALA A 127 -7.22 10.53 -32.68
CA ALA A 127 -8.07 10.13 -33.80
C ALA A 127 -8.79 8.79 -33.57
N ILE A 128 -8.16 7.88 -32.83
CA ILE A 128 -8.71 6.57 -32.47
C ILE A 128 -9.70 6.73 -31.32
N LEU A 129 -9.36 7.56 -30.33
CA LEU A 129 -10.18 7.81 -29.15
C LEU A 129 -11.43 8.67 -29.42
N LEU A 130 -11.47 9.43 -30.52
CA LEU A 130 -12.65 10.23 -30.90
C LEU A 130 -13.82 9.34 -31.35
N ALA A 131 -15.00 9.63 -30.83
CA ALA A 131 -16.24 8.95 -31.21
C ALA A 131 -16.49 9.04 -32.73
N PRO A 132 -16.92 7.96 -33.42
CA PRO A 132 -17.11 7.95 -34.87
C PRO A 132 -18.04 9.07 -35.37
N ASP A 133 -19.06 9.42 -34.59
CA ASP A 133 -20.06 10.47 -34.83
C ASP A 133 -19.55 11.88 -34.47
N ALA A 134 -18.50 12.00 -33.66
CA ALA A 134 -17.84 13.27 -33.32
C ALA A 134 -16.73 13.68 -34.29
N ARG A 135 -16.31 12.80 -35.22
CA ARG A 135 -15.28 13.08 -36.22
C ARG A 135 -15.72 14.17 -37.19
N ALA A 136 -14.97 15.27 -37.22
CA ALA A 136 -15.20 16.38 -38.13
C ALA A 136 -14.96 15.98 -39.61
N GLY A 137 -16.01 15.95 -40.44
CA GLY A 137 -15.88 15.79 -41.89
C GLY A 137 -15.15 16.95 -42.57
N ALA A 138 -14.69 16.78 -43.81
CA ALA A 138 -13.91 17.79 -44.55
C ALA A 138 -14.58 19.19 -44.58
N TRP A 139 -15.91 19.21 -44.55
CA TRP A 139 -16.77 20.40 -44.65
C TRP A 139 -17.31 20.93 -43.31
N SER A 140 -17.05 20.28 -42.17
CA SER A 140 -17.56 20.76 -40.88
C SER A 140 -16.81 22.03 -40.45
N LYS A 141 -17.54 23.10 -40.09
CA LYS A 141 -16.97 24.39 -39.63
C LYS A 141 -15.96 25.01 -40.61
N TRP A 142 -16.18 24.89 -41.93
CA TRP A 142 -15.31 25.45 -42.99
C TRP A 142 -15.01 26.95 -42.78
N PHE A 143 -15.97 27.70 -42.25
CA PHE A 143 -15.88 29.14 -41.97
C PHE A 143 -14.92 29.52 -40.84
N LEU A 144 -14.44 28.56 -40.02
CA LEU A 144 -13.42 28.79 -38.98
C LEU A 144 -11.98 28.66 -39.51
N LYS A 145 -11.77 28.18 -40.74
CA LYS A 145 -10.43 28.09 -41.37
C LYS A 145 -9.68 29.43 -41.43
N PRO A 146 -10.30 30.57 -41.81
CA PRO A 146 -9.61 31.87 -41.82
C PRO A 146 -9.19 32.34 -40.42
N PHE A 147 -10.04 32.09 -39.42
CA PHE A 147 -9.75 32.44 -38.03
C PHE A 147 -8.63 31.58 -37.43
N LEU A 148 -8.65 30.26 -37.65
CA LEU A 148 -7.57 29.35 -37.24
C LEU A 148 -6.25 29.65 -37.95
N TRP A 149 -6.29 30.08 -39.21
CA TRP A 149 -5.11 30.52 -39.96
C TRP A 149 -4.56 31.86 -39.43
N ALA A 150 -5.42 32.79 -39.03
CA ALA A 150 -5.03 34.04 -38.38
C ALA A 150 -4.44 33.82 -36.98
N VAL A 151 -5.04 32.93 -36.19
CA VAL A 151 -4.56 32.52 -34.86
C VAL A 151 -3.26 31.70 -34.96
N ALA A 152 -3.07 30.91 -36.02
CA ALA A 152 -1.82 30.22 -36.30
C ALA A 152 -0.67 31.19 -36.67
N ARG A 153 -1.00 32.43 -37.08
CA ARG A 153 -0.05 33.48 -37.48
C ARG A 153 0.36 34.38 -36.31
N THR A 154 -0.39 34.39 -35.21
CA THR A 154 -0.03 35.04 -33.94
C THR A 154 0.84 34.12 -33.06
N GLY A 155 1.73 34.73 -32.27
CA GLY A 155 3.00 34.14 -31.79
C GLY A 155 2.96 32.81 -31.02
N SER A 156 1.81 32.38 -30.49
CA SER A 156 1.71 31.13 -29.72
C SER A 156 1.67 29.84 -30.56
N PHE A 157 1.38 29.93 -31.87
CA PHE A 157 1.28 28.75 -32.76
C PHE A 157 2.49 28.52 -33.67
N ARG A 158 3.39 29.51 -33.83
CA ARG A 158 4.67 29.35 -34.56
C ARG A 158 5.61 28.34 -33.88
N ALA A 159 5.45 28.09 -32.59
CA ALA A 159 6.28 27.17 -31.80
C ALA A 159 5.98 25.67 -32.05
N VAL A 160 4.85 25.33 -32.68
CA VAL A 160 4.52 23.92 -33.00
C VAL A 160 5.09 23.57 -34.36
N THR A 161 6.26 22.94 -34.41
CA THR A 161 6.95 22.54 -35.65
C THR A 161 6.38 21.26 -36.27
N ASP A 162 5.81 20.38 -35.45
CA ASP A 162 5.26 19.08 -35.88
C ASP A 162 3.95 19.23 -36.67
N MET A 163 3.94 18.73 -37.92
CA MET A 163 2.78 18.79 -38.81
C MET A 163 1.63 17.87 -38.37
N GLU A 164 1.92 16.74 -37.72
CA GLU A 164 0.91 15.80 -37.22
C GLU A 164 0.10 16.48 -36.12
N VAL A 165 0.78 17.14 -35.19
CA VAL A 165 0.16 17.93 -34.11
C VAL A 165 -0.74 19.01 -34.69
N ARG A 166 -0.28 19.80 -35.68
CA ARG A 166 -1.10 20.84 -36.33
C ARG A 166 -2.37 20.29 -36.96
N ARG A 167 -2.26 19.17 -37.68
CA ARG A 167 -3.40 18.52 -38.36
C ARG A 167 -4.42 17.99 -37.35
N LYS A 168 -3.97 17.25 -36.34
CA LYS A 168 -4.83 16.64 -35.33
C LYS A 168 -5.43 17.65 -34.37
N LEU A 169 -4.68 18.68 -33.98
CA LEU A 169 -5.21 19.79 -33.20
C LEU A 169 -6.31 20.52 -33.98
N SER A 170 -6.14 20.74 -35.29
CA SER A 170 -7.20 21.31 -36.13
C SER A 170 -8.45 20.43 -36.17
N LEU A 171 -8.29 19.11 -36.26
CA LEU A 171 -9.40 18.15 -36.22
C LEU A 171 -10.11 18.13 -34.85
N PHE A 172 -9.34 18.14 -33.76
CA PHE A 172 -9.83 18.16 -32.38
C PHE A 172 -10.55 19.47 -32.03
N VAL A 173 -10.01 20.63 -32.41
CA VAL A 173 -10.69 21.92 -32.19
C VAL A 173 -11.98 22.03 -33.03
N ARG A 174 -12.05 21.34 -34.18
CA ARG A 174 -13.22 21.34 -35.06
C ARG A 174 -14.33 20.37 -34.65
N SER A 175 -14.04 19.35 -33.82
CA SER A 175 -15.05 18.41 -33.31
C SER A 175 -16.08 19.12 -32.39
N ARG A 176 -17.12 18.41 -31.94
CA ARG A 176 -18.17 18.99 -31.09
C ARG A 176 -17.64 19.18 -29.67
N TRP A 177 -17.86 20.38 -29.10
CA TRP A 177 -17.39 20.76 -27.76
C TRP A 177 -18.48 20.65 -26.67
N PHE A 178 -19.75 20.40 -27.05
CA PHE A 178 -20.88 20.32 -26.10
C PHE A 178 -21.16 18.89 -25.60
N LYS A 179 -20.41 17.88 -26.07
CA LYS A 179 -20.37 16.50 -25.57
C LYS A 179 -18.88 16.11 -25.43
N PRO A 180 -18.51 15.20 -24.50
CA PRO A 180 -17.14 14.72 -24.39
C PRO A 180 -16.64 14.25 -25.78
N PRO A 181 -15.48 14.73 -26.26
CA PRO A 181 -15.02 14.43 -27.61
C PRO A 181 -14.56 12.97 -27.75
N LEU A 182 -14.11 12.34 -26.65
CA LEU A 182 -13.59 10.98 -26.64
C LEU A 182 -14.67 9.96 -26.27
N ASP A 183 -14.57 8.77 -26.86
CA ASP A 183 -15.54 7.69 -26.70
C ASP A 183 -15.18 6.78 -25.52
N GLY A 184 -16.11 6.69 -24.56
CA GLY A 184 -15.94 5.83 -23.39
C GLY A 184 -15.85 4.35 -23.74
N ARG A 185 -16.74 3.85 -24.61
CA ARG A 185 -16.83 2.43 -24.96
C ARG A 185 -15.58 1.97 -25.71
N VAL A 186 -15.04 2.82 -26.57
CA VAL A 186 -13.75 2.56 -27.23
C VAL A 186 -12.64 2.44 -26.18
N MET A 187 -12.57 3.36 -25.22
CA MET A 187 -11.58 3.29 -24.14
C MET A 187 -11.79 2.04 -23.26
N ALA A 188 -13.03 1.66 -22.97
CA ALA A 188 -13.34 0.45 -22.21
C ALA A 188 -12.87 -0.81 -22.94
N GLY A 189 -13.11 -0.89 -24.26
CA GLY A 189 -12.59 -1.93 -25.14
C GLY A 189 -11.06 -1.99 -25.12
N LEU A 190 -10.39 -0.84 -25.26
CA LEU A 190 -8.92 -0.76 -25.19
C LEU A 190 -8.38 -1.25 -23.84
N MET A 191 -9.01 -0.87 -22.72
CA MET A 191 -8.58 -1.34 -21.39
C MET A 191 -8.82 -2.85 -21.21
N TYR A 192 -9.92 -3.37 -21.74
CA TYR A 192 -10.21 -4.81 -21.73
C TYR A 192 -9.21 -5.59 -22.57
N ASP A 193 -8.93 -5.11 -23.79
CA ASP A 193 -7.93 -5.69 -24.69
C ASP A 193 -6.52 -5.61 -24.06
N ALA A 194 -6.18 -4.52 -23.37
CA ALA A 194 -4.93 -4.38 -22.63
C ALA A 194 -4.78 -5.45 -21.53
N VAL A 195 -5.76 -5.57 -20.64
CA VAL A 195 -5.73 -6.56 -19.54
C VAL A 195 -5.65 -7.99 -20.08
N THR A 196 -6.40 -8.30 -21.14
CA THR A 196 -6.44 -9.64 -21.72
C THR A 196 -5.19 -9.98 -22.53
N SER A 197 -4.57 -8.99 -23.20
CA SER A 197 -3.33 -9.18 -23.97
C SER A 197 -2.13 -9.58 -23.11
N MET A 198 -2.14 -9.25 -21.81
CA MET A 198 -1.13 -9.72 -20.85
C MET A 198 -1.20 -11.23 -20.61
N GLY A 199 -2.30 -11.88 -20.99
CA GLY A 199 -2.47 -13.32 -20.94
C GLY A 199 -2.77 -13.90 -19.55
N ALA A 200 -2.58 -15.22 -19.46
CA ALA A 200 -2.70 -16.00 -18.24
C ALA A 200 -1.32 -16.31 -17.65
N ALA A 201 -1.29 -16.58 -16.34
CA ALA A 201 -0.06 -16.98 -15.66
C ALA A 201 0.52 -18.26 -16.30
N LYS A 202 1.85 -18.33 -16.45
CA LYS A 202 2.56 -19.50 -17.00
C LYS A 202 2.29 -20.78 -16.19
N SER A 203 2.01 -20.63 -14.89
CA SER A 203 1.55 -21.70 -14.00
C SER A 203 0.62 -21.13 -12.92
N PRO A 204 -0.21 -21.95 -12.24
CA PRO A 204 -1.11 -21.48 -11.17
C PRO A 204 -0.40 -20.79 -10.00
N HIS A 205 0.91 -21.06 -9.83
CA HIS A 205 1.73 -20.50 -8.76
C HIS A 205 2.79 -19.51 -9.28
N ALA A 206 2.78 -19.17 -10.57
CA ALA A 206 3.67 -18.16 -11.12
C ALA A 206 3.33 -16.80 -10.52
N SER A 207 4.30 -16.19 -9.84
CA SER A 207 4.17 -14.89 -9.20
C SER A 207 5.56 -14.32 -8.94
N LEU A 208 5.68 -12.99 -9.00
CA LEU A 208 6.91 -12.31 -8.58
C LEU A 208 6.93 -12.04 -7.06
N LEU A 209 5.80 -12.25 -6.38
CA LEU A 209 5.70 -12.09 -4.93
C LEU A 209 6.27 -13.30 -4.19
N PRO A 210 7.02 -13.09 -3.09
CA PRO A 210 7.43 -14.18 -2.21
C PRO A 210 6.25 -14.94 -1.60
N SER A 211 6.47 -16.20 -1.21
CA SER A 211 5.52 -16.94 -0.37
C SER A 211 5.17 -16.16 0.91
N GLY A 212 3.90 -16.12 1.29
CA GLY A 212 3.43 -15.41 2.49
C GLY A 212 3.40 -13.88 2.37
N GLN A 213 3.67 -13.32 1.19
CA GLN A 213 3.44 -11.91 0.90
C GLN A 213 2.12 -11.70 0.14
N SER A 214 1.61 -10.49 0.25
CA SER A 214 0.40 -10.04 -0.45
C SER A 214 0.67 -8.76 -1.22
N LEU A 215 -0.14 -8.52 -2.24
CA LEU A 215 -0.17 -7.28 -3.00
C LEU A 215 -1.56 -6.68 -2.92
N ASP A 216 -1.64 -5.38 -2.64
CA ASP A 216 -2.88 -4.62 -2.71
C ASP A 216 -2.77 -3.53 -3.77
N LEU A 217 -3.80 -3.44 -4.62
CA LEU A 217 -4.02 -2.37 -5.59
C LEU A 217 -5.21 -1.52 -5.14
N PHE A 218 -5.00 -0.22 -5.02
CA PHE A 218 -6.05 0.77 -4.79
C PHE A 218 -6.20 1.67 -6.02
N VAL A 219 -7.41 1.79 -6.55
CA VAL A 219 -7.74 2.69 -7.66
C VAL A 219 -8.78 3.70 -7.21
N ALA A 220 -8.40 4.97 -7.14
CA ALA A 220 -9.28 6.05 -6.73
C ALA A 220 -10.22 6.47 -7.86
N LEU A 221 -11.50 6.61 -7.53
CA LEU A 221 -12.61 7.04 -8.38
C LEU A 221 -13.44 8.12 -7.68
N THR A 222 -14.22 8.87 -8.47
CA THR A 222 -15.21 9.82 -7.96
C THR A 222 -16.59 9.44 -8.47
N ASP A 223 -17.54 9.15 -7.59
CA ASP A 223 -18.95 8.98 -7.97
C ASP A 223 -19.57 10.36 -8.23
N TYR A 224 -20.11 10.57 -9.43
CA TYR A 224 -20.71 11.84 -9.83
C TYR A 224 -21.90 12.24 -8.96
N TYR A 225 -22.76 11.28 -8.62
CA TYR A 225 -23.94 11.54 -7.77
C TYR A 225 -23.64 11.34 -6.30
N GLY A 226 -22.62 10.54 -6.00
CA GLY A 226 -22.29 10.12 -4.64
C GLY A 226 -23.42 9.28 -4.01
N TYR A 227 -23.20 8.88 -2.78
CA TYR A 227 -24.20 8.22 -1.96
C TYR A 227 -24.44 8.98 -0.66
N GLN A 228 -25.65 8.89 -0.12
CA GLN A 228 -25.96 9.47 1.18
C GLN A 228 -25.46 8.53 2.28
N GLN A 229 -24.71 9.08 3.22
CA GLN A 229 -24.34 8.39 4.46
C GLN A 229 -24.81 9.18 5.67
N LEU A 230 -25.22 8.46 6.71
CA LEU A 230 -25.60 9.06 7.98
C LEU A 230 -24.34 9.24 8.82
N VAL A 231 -24.03 10.47 9.19
CA VAL A 231 -22.88 10.81 10.03
C VAL A 231 -23.38 11.32 11.36
N GLN A 232 -22.76 10.84 12.44
CA GLN A 232 -23.07 11.28 13.78
C GLN A 232 -22.17 12.46 14.17
N ILE A 233 -22.79 13.57 14.57
CA ILE A 233 -22.10 14.76 15.10
C ILE A 233 -22.68 15.13 16.48
N HIS A 234 -22.25 16.27 17.05
CA HIS A 234 -22.76 16.72 18.34
C HIS A 234 -24.21 17.24 18.24
N ASP A 235 -24.48 18.19 17.34
CA ASP A 235 -25.79 18.78 17.11
C ASP A 235 -25.93 19.26 15.65
N PRO A 236 -26.97 18.85 14.90
CA PRO A 236 -27.93 17.79 15.24
C PRO A 236 -27.24 16.42 15.33
N PRO A 237 -27.71 15.48 16.18
CA PRO A 237 -27.00 14.23 16.47
C PRO A 237 -26.74 13.36 15.23
N LEU A 238 -27.58 13.49 14.19
CA LEU A 238 -27.41 12.80 12.93
C LEU A 238 -27.57 13.80 11.78
N ILE A 239 -26.62 13.79 10.85
CA ILE A 239 -26.70 14.51 9.58
C ILE A 239 -26.58 13.52 8.43
N HIS A 240 -27.13 13.91 7.27
CA HIS A 240 -26.87 13.22 6.02
C HIS A 240 -25.73 13.95 5.32
N GLU A 241 -24.66 13.22 5.03
CA GLU A 241 -23.56 13.70 4.21
C GLU A 241 -23.58 12.96 2.86
N ARG A 242 -23.21 13.67 1.80
CA ARG A 242 -23.03 13.07 0.49
C ARG A 242 -21.55 12.79 0.28
N ASP A 243 -21.19 11.51 0.23
CA ASP A 243 -19.83 11.10 -0.11
C ASP A 243 -19.75 10.74 -1.59
N HIS A 244 -18.75 11.31 -2.25
CA HIS A 244 -18.44 11.11 -3.66
C HIS A 244 -17.17 10.29 -3.84
N HIS A 245 -16.40 10.04 -2.79
CA HIS A 245 -15.16 9.27 -2.87
C HIS A 245 -15.45 7.79 -3.04
N HIS A 246 -14.73 7.15 -3.95
CA HIS A 246 -14.82 5.72 -4.12
C HIS A 246 -13.44 5.13 -4.41
N ILE A 247 -13.13 3.99 -3.79
CA ILE A 247 -11.83 3.32 -3.95
C ILE A 247 -12.10 1.87 -4.31
N LEU A 248 -11.67 1.47 -5.49
CA LEU A 248 -11.64 0.06 -5.86
C LEU A 248 -10.40 -0.57 -5.23
N HIS A 249 -10.58 -1.74 -4.62
CA HIS A 249 -9.52 -2.50 -3.96
C HIS A 249 -9.45 -3.91 -4.54
N PHE A 250 -8.28 -4.27 -5.07
CA PHE A 250 -7.96 -5.60 -5.59
C PHE A 250 -6.78 -6.16 -4.82
N ALA A 251 -6.81 -7.45 -4.51
CA ALA A 251 -5.78 -8.09 -3.71
C ALA A 251 -5.26 -9.39 -4.34
N TYR A 252 -3.98 -9.67 -4.06
CA TYR A 252 -3.35 -10.98 -4.25
C TYR A 252 -2.83 -11.45 -2.90
N ARG A 253 -3.15 -12.68 -2.52
CA ARG A 253 -2.63 -13.33 -1.32
C ARG A 253 -2.16 -14.73 -1.66
N ARG A 254 -0.94 -15.05 -1.23
CA ARG A 254 -0.42 -16.40 -1.26
C ARG A 254 -0.26 -16.93 0.16
N HIS A 255 -1.11 -17.87 0.52
CA HIS A 255 -1.11 -18.52 1.81
C HIS A 255 0.12 -19.44 1.95
N SER A 256 0.49 -19.74 3.20
CA SER A 256 1.66 -20.59 3.51
C SER A 256 1.50 -22.04 3.04
N ASN A 257 0.27 -22.52 2.91
CA ASN A 257 -0.07 -23.84 2.37
C ASN A 257 0.05 -23.93 0.83
N GLY A 258 0.29 -22.80 0.15
CA GLY A 258 0.42 -22.72 -1.30
C GLY A 258 -0.83 -22.25 -2.04
N ASP A 259 -1.97 -22.10 -1.34
CA ASP A 259 -3.21 -21.58 -1.92
C ASP A 259 -3.04 -20.11 -2.32
N VAL A 260 -3.62 -19.76 -3.47
CA VAL A 260 -3.55 -18.42 -4.05
C VAL A 260 -4.95 -17.85 -4.19
N GLU A 261 -5.19 -16.73 -3.55
CA GLU A 261 -6.36 -15.88 -3.77
C GLU A 261 -5.91 -14.68 -4.60
N SER A 262 -6.47 -14.51 -5.80
CA SER A 262 -6.06 -13.41 -6.68
C SER A 262 -7.27 -12.77 -7.34
N ASP A 263 -7.40 -11.45 -7.21
CA ASP A 263 -8.33 -10.65 -8.01
C ASP A 263 -7.76 -10.32 -9.39
N PHE A 264 -6.54 -10.75 -9.69
CA PHE A 264 -5.80 -10.44 -10.92
C PHE A 264 -5.87 -11.54 -11.99
N GLY A 265 -6.79 -12.50 -11.85
CA GLY A 265 -7.05 -13.54 -12.85
C GLY A 265 -7.75 -13.02 -14.12
N LEU A 266 -7.84 -13.85 -15.16
CA LEU A 266 -8.60 -13.51 -16.39
C LEU A 266 -10.12 -13.54 -16.17
N ASP A 267 -10.58 -14.36 -15.23
CA ASP A 267 -11.97 -14.44 -14.75
C ASP A 267 -12.49 -13.13 -14.12
N ASN A 268 -11.58 -12.25 -13.70
CA ASN A 268 -11.86 -10.90 -13.21
C ASN A 268 -11.28 -9.79 -14.11
N ALA A 269 -10.84 -10.11 -15.32
CA ALA A 269 -10.28 -9.12 -16.26
C ALA A 269 -11.21 -7.93 -16.55
N PRO A 270 -12.53 -8.10 -16.71
CA PRO A 270 -13.42 -6.95 -16.91
C PRO A 270 -13.47 -5.99 -15.72
N ALA A 271 -13.28 -6.46 -14.48
CA ALA A 271 -13.23 -5.60 -13.29
C ALA A 271 -11.98 -4.72 -13.30
N LEU A 272 -10.82 -5.28 -13.65
CA LEU A 272 -9.57 -4.54 -13.81
C LEU A 272 -9.68 -3.53 -14.96
N ALA A 273 -10.27 -3.94 -16.08
CA ALA A 273 -10.51 -3.06 -17.23
C ALA A 273 -11.46 -1.91 -16.86
N PHE A 274 -12.51 -2.19 -16.08
CA PHE A 274 -13.42 -1.17 -15.56
C PHE A 274 -12.68 -0.20 -14.64
N ALA A 275 -11.82 -0.69 -13.73
CA ALA A 275 -11.03 0.18 -12.86
C ALA A 275 -10.14 1.15 -13.67
N ALA A 276 -9.43 0.63 -14.68
CA ALA A 276 -8.59 1.42 -15.57
C ALA A 276 -9.41 2.42 -16.43
N ARG A 277 -10.58 2.01 -16.92
CA ARG A 277 -11.50 2.87 -17.68
C ARG A 277 -12.15 3.95 -16.82
N ALA A 278 -12.54 3.63 -15.59
CA ALA A 278 -13.22 4.53 -14.68
C ALA A 278 -12.25 5.61 -14.20
N THR A 279 -11.05 5.22 -13.78
CA THR A 279 -10.03 6.17 -13.34
C THR A 279 -9.56 7.07 -14.49
N SER A 280 -9.65 6.63 -15.75
CA SER A 280 -9.36 7.48 -16.92
C SER A 280 -10.50 8.40 -17.35
N SER A 281 -11.63 8.45 -16.62
CA SER A 281 -12.84 9.24 -16.98
C SER A 281 -12.68 10.72 -16.65
N PHE A 282 -11.73 11.37 -17.31
CA PHE A 282 -11.42 12.78 -17.08
C PHE A 282 -12.59 13.70 -17.50
N PRO A 283 -13.09 14.57 -16.60
CA PRO A 283 -14.19 15.49 -16.89
C PRO A 283 -13.93 16.36 -18.13
N GLY A 284 -14.86 16.32 -19.09
CA GLY A 284 -14.79 17.09 -20.33
C GLY A 284 -14.00 16.42 -21.46
N ALA A 285 -13.23 15.36 -21.21
CA ALA A 285 -12.58 14.56 -22.25
C ALA A 285 -13.35 13.26 -22.52
N PHE A 286 -13.67 12.50 -21.48
CA PHE A 286 -14.42 11.25 -21.55
C PHE A 286 -15.78 11.36 -20.83
N PRO A 287 -16.79 10.58 -21.25
CA PRO A 287 -18.00 10.39 -20.45
C PRO A 287 -17.70 9.60 -19.16
N PRO A 288 -18.50 9.78 -18.10
CA PRO A 288 -18.41 8.94 -16.90
C PRO A 288 -18.49 7.45 -17.24
N ALA A 289 -17.66 6.63 -16.61
CA ALA A 289 -17.68 5.19 -16.77
C ALA A 289 -18.84 4.57 -15.97
N ARG A 290 -19.43 3.50 -16.51
CA ARG A 290 -20.48 2.70 -15.86
C ARG A 290 -20.17 1.22 -16.03
N ILE A 291 -20.56 0.37 -15.08
CA ILE A 291 -20.27 -1.07 -15.18
C ILE A 291 -21.02 -1.69 -16.36
N VAL A 292 -22.25 -1.23 -16.65
CA VAL A 292 -23.02 -1.70 -17.82
C VAL A 292 -22.29 -1.49 -19.16
N GLU A 293 -21.47 -0.45 -19.27
CA GLU A 293 -20.60 -0.22 -20.44
C GLU A 293 -19.59 -1.36 -20.61
N MET A 294 -19.05 -1.88 -19.50
CA MET A 294 -18.12 -3.02 -19.52
C MET A 294 -18.84 -4.33 -19.84
N ASP A 295 -20.06 -4.53 -19.34
CA ASP A 295 -20.87 -5.72 -19.68
C ASP A 295 -21.10 -5.81 -21.19
N GLU A 296 -21.44 -4.69 -21.81
CA GLU A 296 -21.62 -4.57 -23.26
C GLU A 296 -20.33 -4.89 -24.04
N VAL A 297 -19.19 -4.36 -23.59
CA VAL A 297 -17.87 -4.65 -24.19
C VAL A 297 -17.51 -6.13 -24.11
N VAL A 298 -17.73 -6.75 -22.94
CA VAL A 298 -17.48 -8.19 -22.73
C VAL A 298 -18.37 -9.03 -23.65
N MET A 299 -19.64 -8.66 -23.79
CA MET A 299 -20.57 -9.31 -24.72
C MET A 299 -20.14 -9.17 -26.18
N GLU A 300 -19.73 -7.98 -26.61
CA GLU A 300 -19.24 -7.74 -27.98
C GLU A 300 -17.99 -8.58 -28.29
N ARG A 301 -17.11 -8.74 -27.31
CA ARG A 301 -15.92 -9.59 -27.39
C ARG A 301 -16.23 -11.09 -27.26
N LYS A 302 -17.50 -11.46 -27.08
CA LYS A 302 -17.97 -12.84 -26.85
C LYS A 302 -17.24 -13.53 -25.68
N ALA A 303 -16.91 -12.75 -24.66
CA ALA A 303 -16.25 -13.22 -23.45
C ALA A 303 -17.24 -13.33 -22.28
N GLY A 304 -16.79 -13.89 -21.15
CA GLY A 304 -17.55 -13.96 -19.91
C GLY A 304 -16.93 -13.13 -18.80
N TRP A 305 -17.74 -12.75 -17.80
CA TRP A 305 -17.28 -12.15 -16.56
C TRP A 305 -17.69 -13.01 -15.34
N PRO A 306 -17.01 -14.15 -15.09
CA PRO A 306 -17.39 -15.08 -14.02
C PRO A 306 -17.51 -14.42 -12.64
N ARG A 307 -16.58 -13.52 -12.28
CA ARG A 307 -16.52 -12.87 -10.96
C ARG A 307 -17.29 -11.55 -10.86
N ARG A 308 -18.20 -11.27 -11.78
CA ARG A 308 -18.97 -10.01 -11.81
C ARG A 308 -19.74 -9.73 -10.52
N ALA A 309 -20.49 -10.72 -10.02
CA ALA A 309 -21.31 -10.56 -8.82
C ALA A 309 -20.44 -10.34 -7.57
N GLU A 310 -19.32 -11.08 -7.48
CA GLU A 310 -18.35 -10.93 -6.40
C GLU A 310 -17.69 -9.54 -6.43
N PHE A 311 -17.27 -9.08 -7.62
CA PHE A 311 -16.72 -7.73 -7.80
C PHE A 311 -17.70 -6.66 -7.31
N ILE A 312 -18.98 -6.75 -7.71
CA ILE A 312 -19.99 -5.77 -7.29
C ILE A 312 -20.17 -5.79 -5.76
N ALA A 313 -20.32 -6.97 -5.17
CA ALA A 313 -20.53 -7.13 -3.73
C ALA A 313 -19.35 -6.62 -2.90
N LYS A 314 -18.11 -6.89 -3.35
CA LYS A 314 -16.88 -6.52 -2.66
C LYS A 314 -16.53 -5.04 -2.83
N SER A 315 -16.67 -4.49 -4.04
CA SER A 315 -16.22 -3.15 -4.36
C SER A 315 -17.26 -2.06 -4.10
N PHE A 316 -18.57 -2.37 -4.10
CA PHE A 316 -19.64 -1.37 -3.94
C PHE A 316 -20.58 -1.61 -2.75
N PRO A 317 -20.09 -2.00 -1.56
CA PRO A 317 -20.97 -2.32 -0.42
C PRO A 317 -21.76 -1.10 0.07
N ASN A 318 -21.20 0.12 -0.05
CA ASN A 318 -21.89 1.34 0.38
C ASN A 318 -23.06 1.70 -0.56
N HIS A 319 -22.88 1.56 -1.87
CA HIS A 319 -23.95 1.75 -2.86
C HIS A 319 -25.10 0.78 -2.65
N LEU A 320 -24.79 -0.51 -2.48
CA LEU A 320 -25.79 -1.54 -2.23
C LEU A 320 -26.61 -1.25 -0.96
N ARG A 321 -25.95 -0.82 0.12
CA ARG A 321 -26.64 -0.41 1.37
C ARG A 321 -27.49 0.84 1.19
N ALA A 322 -27.08 1.76 0.34
CA ALA A 322 -27.86 2.95 -0.01
C ALA A 322 -29.02 2.66 -0.98
N GLY A 323 -29.22 1.40 -1.39
CA GLY A 323 -30.23 1.01 -2.39
C GLY A 323 -29.92 1.52 -3.80
N ILE A 324 -28.65 1.87 -4.06
CA ILE A 324 -28.18 2.35 -5.36
C ILE A 324 -27.62 1.15 -6.12
N ASP A 325 -28.12 0.93 -7.34
CA ASP A 325 -27.55 -0.07 -8.25
C ASP A 325 -26.17 0.40 -8.76
N PRO A 326 -25.07 -0.26 -8.36
CA PRO A 326 -23.73 0.14 -8.77
C PRO A 326 -23.52 0.03 -10.29
N THR A 327 -24.33 -0.77 -10.98
CA THR A 327 -24.14 -1.03 -12.40
C THR A 327 -24.46 0.17 -13.30
N THR A 328 -25.32 1.05 -12.79
CA THR A 328 -25.78 2.27 -13.47
C THR A 328 -25.14 3.54 -12.92
N ALA A 329 -24.46 3.45 -11.77
CA ALA A 329 -23.72 4.55 -11.16
C ALA A 329 -22.63 5.10 -12.11
N SER A 330 -22.41 6.42 -12.05
CA SER A 330 -21.54 7.14 -12.97
C SER A 330 -20.24 7.55 -12.29
N PHE A 331 -19.12 6.96 -12.72
CA PHE A 331 -17.82 7.17 -12.12
C PHE A 331 -16.92 8.05 -12.99
N LEU A 332 -16.30 9.02 -12.35
CA LEU A 332 -15.30 9.94 -12.87
C LEU A 332 -13.90 9.56 -12.35
N ASP A 333 -12.89 10.19 -12.95
CA ASP A 333 -11.51 10.15 -12.47
C ASP A 333 -11.42 10.52 -10.98
N GLY A 334 -10.66 9.73 -10.22
CA GLY A 334 -10.37 9.99 -8.81
C GLY A 334 -9.66 11.33 -8.57
N SER A 335 -8.93 11.86 -9.56
CA SER A 335 -8.22 13.14 -9.44
C SER A 335 -9.09 14.37 -9.19
N VAL A 336 -10.41 14.23 -9.34
CA VAL A 336 -11.37 15.31 -9.06
C VAL A 336 -11.46 15.61 -7.57
N LEU A 337 -11.41 14.58 -6.72
CA LEU A 337 -11.56 14.70 -5.26
C LEU A 337 -10.37 14.15 -4.47
N ASN A 338 -9.70 13.13 -5.00
CA ASN A 338 -8.54 12.49 -4.37
C ASN A 338 -7.46 12.22 -5.43
N ASN A 339 -6.66 13.25 -5.72
CA ASN A 339 -5.62 13.15 -6.75
C ASN A 339 -4.41 12.31 -6.34
N ARG A 340 -4.29 11.93 -5.07
CA ARG A 340 -3.06 11.34 -4.53
C ARG A 340 -3.40 10.30 -3.46
N PRO A 341 -3.51 9.01 -3.81
CA PRO A 341 -3.95 7.98 -2.88
C PRO A 341 -2.84 7.52 -1.90
N PHE A 342 -2.10 8.48 -1.33
CA PHE A 342 -1.05 8.24 -0.33
C PHE A 342 -1.65 7.65 0.94
N GLN A 343 -2.82 8.13 1.36
CA GLN A 343 -3.48 7.63 2.55
C GLN A 343 -3.76 6.12 2.47
N GLN A 344 -4.16 5.63 1.30
CA GLN A 344 -4.42 4.21 1.05
C GLN A 344 -3.12 3.42 1.12
N ALA A 345 -2.06 3.91 0.49
CA ALA A 345 -0.75 3.27 0.54
C ALA A 345 -0.19 3.22 1.97
N ILE A 346 -0.19 4.34 2.69
CA ILE A 346 0.26 4.45 4.08
C ILE A 346 -0.56 3.55 5.00
N SER A 347 -1.88 3.53 4.84
CA SER A 347 -2.75 2.66 5.64
C SER A 347 -2.48 1.17 5.40
N ALA A 348 -2.18 0.78 4.16
CA ALA A 348 -1.84 -0.60 3.80
C ALA A 348 -0.45 -1.02 4.31
N ILE A 349 0.50 -0.09 4.45
CA ILE A 349 1.84 -0.35 5.01
C ILE A 349 1.72 -0.92 6.42
N TYR A 350 0.87 -0.32 7.27
CA TYR A 350 0.80 -0.68 8.67
C TYR A 350 0.48 -2.16 8.90
N GLY A 351 -0.17 -2.88 7.99
CA GLY A 351 -0.57 -4.28 8.21
C GLY A 351 0.41 -5.38 7.75
N ARG A 352 1.55 -5.06 7.13
CA ARG A 352 2.32 -6.07 6.36
C ARG A 352 3.23 -6.96 7.24
N PRO A 353 3.29 -8.28 7.00
CA PRO A 353 4.21 -9.17 7.69
C PRO A 353 5.63 -9.08 7.11
N ALA A 354 6.64 -8.92 7.98
CA ALA A 354 8.05 -8.72 7.65
C ALA A 354 8.95 -9.84 8.18
N PHE A 355 9.08 -10.95 7.46
CA PHE A 355 9.90 -12.09 7.88
C PHE A 355 11.41 -11.80 7.90
N ARG A 356 11.87 -10.76 7.21
CA ARG A 356 13.27 -10.29 7.21
C ARG A 356 13.37 -8.86 7.71
N GLU A 357 14.57 -8.31 7.77
CA GLU A 357 14.75 -6.87 7.90
C GLU A 357 14.14 -6.17 6.67
N VAL A 358 13.38 -5.10 6.89
CA VAL A 358 12.66 -4.39 5.82
C VAL A 358 13.15 -2.95 5.71
N ASP A 359 13.49 -2.57 4.48
CA ASP A 359 13.63 -1.18 4.04
C ASP A 359 12.31 -0.77 3.40
N ARG A 360 11.49 0.00 4.13
CA ARG A 360 10.16 0.40 3.66
C ARG A 360 10.24 1.71 2.91
N ARG A 361 9.87 1.69 1.63
CA ARG A 361 9.92 2.84 0.72
C ARG A 361 8.54 3.17 0.18
N LEU A 362 8.09 4.39 0.42
CA LEU A 362 6.95 4.98 -0.29
C LEU A 362 7.51 5.69 -1.53
N VAL A 363 7.39 5.04 -2.69
CA VAL A 363 7.88 5.57 -3.97
C VAL A 363 6.71 6.20 -4.71
N TYR A 364 6.79 7.48 -5.05
CA TYR A 364 5.75 8.11 -5.87
C TYR A 364 6.30 8.62 -7.20
N ILE A 365 5.47 8.51 -8.24
CA ILE A 365 5.79 8.99 -9.58
C ILE A 365 5.21 10.40 -9.72
N ASP A 366 6.07 11.36 -10.02
CA ASP A 366 5.67 12.75 -10.25
C ASP A 366 6.19 13.21 -11.62
N PRO A 367 5.38 13.10 -12.68
CA PRO A 367 5.81 13.47 -14.03
C PRO A 367 5.93 15.00 -14.23
N HIS A 368 5.29 15.81 -13.39
CA HIS A 368 5.29 17.27 -13.51
C HIS A 368 5.36 17.93 -12.13
N PRO A 369 6.53 17.87 -11.47
CA PRO A 369 6.71 18.53 -10.17
C PRO A 369 6.51 20.05 -10.27
N ALA A 370 5.92 20.63 -9.22
CA ALA A 370 5.77 22.07 -9.13
C ALA A 370 7.14 22.77 -9.11
N HIS A 371 7.27 23.88 -9.85
CA HIS A 371 8.50 24.69 -9.82
C HIS A 371 8.54 25.52 -8.53
N ALA A 372 9.74 25.80 -8.02
CA ALA A 372 9.92 26.84 -7.01
C ALA A 372 9.34 28.16 -7.55
N ALA A 373 8.36 28.72 -6.84
CA ALA A 373 7.53 29.80 -7.36
C ALA A 373 8.35 31.08 -7.65
N LEU A 374 8.39 31.49 -8.92
CA LEU A 374 8.64 32.89 -9.27
C LEU A 374 7.32 33.67 -9.11
N PRO A 375 7.33 34.94 -8.65
CA PRO A 375 6.12 35.75 -8.55
C PRO A 375 5.44 35.89 -9.91
N ARG A 376 4.31 35.21 -10.12
CA ARG A 376 3.53 35.31 -11.37
C ARG A 376 2.69 36.58 -11.34
N GLN A 377 2.66 37.31 -12.46
CA GLN A 377 1.67 38.37 -12.68
C GLN A 377 0.25 37.76 -12.73
N HIS A 378 -0.61 38.20 -11.83
CA HIS A 378 -2.00 37.77 -11.74
C HIS A 378 -2.83 38.40 -12.87
N ARG A 379 -2.97 37.71 -14.01
CA ARG A 379 -4.02 38.02 -14.99
C ARG A 379 -5.29 37.27 -14.63
N MET A 380 -6.45 37.93 -14.68
CA MET A 380 -7.74 37.27 -14.51
C MET A 380 -7.87 36.13 -15.55
N PRO A 381 -8.09 34.88 -15.12
CA PRO A 381 -8.35 33.78 -16.04
C PRO A 381 -9.69 34.01 -16.75
N GLY A 382 -9.77 33.71 -18.05
CA GLY A 382 -11.04 33.71 -18.77
C GLY A 382 -11.97 32.59 -18.30
N PHE A 383 -13.27 32.69 -18.57
CA PHE A 383 -14.33 31.76 -18.09
C PHE A 383 -13.98 30.26 -18.28
N PHE A 384 -13.46 29.86 -19.45
CA PHE A 384 -13.09 28.47 -19.71
C PHE A 384 -11.82 28.01 -18.97
N ALA A 385 -10.85 28.91 -18.79
CA ALA A 385 -9.65 28.62 -18.00
C ALA A 385 -10.01 28.52 -16.51
N ALA A 386 -10.98 29.31 -16.05
CA ALA A 386 -11.53 29.22 -14.69
C ALA A 386 -12.32 27.92 -14.48
N LEU A 387 -13.17 27.51 -15.42
CA LEU A 387 -13.94 26.26 -15.34
C LEU A 387 -13.04 25.01 -15.40
N ARG A 388 -12.09 24.96 -16.33
CA ARG A 388 -11.09 23.88 -16.42
C ARG A 388 -10.17 23.87 -15.19
N GLY A 389 -9.81 25.05 -14.70
CA GLY A 389 -9.07 25.23 -13.46
C GLY A 389 -9.82 24.61 -12.28
N ALA A 390 -11.08 24.99 -12.07
CA ALA A 390 -11.89 24.53 -10.95
C ALA A 390 -12.23 23.03 -10.99
N LEU A 391 -12.42 22.45 -12.19
CA LEU A 391 -12.84 21.05 -12.34
C LEU A 391 -11.68 20.03 -12.37
N SER A 392 -10.45 20.47 -12.61
CA SER A 392 -9.31 19.57 -12.84
C SER A 392 -8.00 20.10 -12.28
N ASP A 393 -7.54 21.27 -12.75
CA ASP A 393 -6.16 21.70 -12.48
C ASP A 393 -5.96 22.15 -11.02
N ILE A 394 -6.96 22.78 -10.39
CA ILE A 394 -6.89 23.27 -9.01
C ILE A 394 -6.94 22.09 -8.02
N PRO A 395 -7.93 21.18 -8.06
CA PRO A 395 -7.92 19.99 -7.21
C PRO A 395 -6.67 19.12 -7.40
N SER A 396 -6.19 18.93 -8.64
CA SER A 396 -5.00 18.12 -8.90
C SER A 396 -3.67 18.77 -8.47
N SER A 397 -3.64 20.08 -8.29
CA SER A 397 -2.47 20.83 -7.82
C SER A 397 -2.30 20.87 -6.30
N GLN A 398 -3.19 20.25 -5.51
CA GLN A 398 -3.03 20.16 -4.05
C GLN A 398 -1.62 19.66 -3.71
N PRO A 399 -0.86 20.30 -2.81
CA PRO A 399 0.50 19.88 -2.46
C PRO A 399 0.51 18.47 -1.82
N VAL A 400 1.56 17.67 -2.01
CA VAL A 400 1.72 16.38 -1.28
C VAL A 400 2.14 16.65 0.16
N THR A 401 2.27 17.92 0.56
CA THR A 401 2.90 18.32 1.81
C THR A 401 2.16 17.76 3.01
N ASP A 402 0.84 17.69 2.95
CA ASP A 402 0.02 17.25 4.08
C ASP A 402 0.21 15.75 4.30
N GLU A 403 0.21 14.95 3.22
CA GLU A 403 0.45 13.51 3.30
C GLU A 403 1.90 13.17 3.66
N LEU A 404 2.88 13.92 3.13
CA LEU A 404 4.30 13.75 3.48
C LEU A 404 4.60 14.19 4.93
N THR A 405 3.87 15.19 5.43
CA THR A 405 3.96 15.62 6.84
C THR A 405 3.50 14.50 7.76
N HIS A 406 2.39 13.81 7.44
CA HIS A 406 1.95 12.65 8.22
C HIS A 406 3.02 11.54 8.31
N VAL A 407 3.72 11.24 7.21
CA VAL A 407 4.81 10.24 7.24
C VAL A 407 6.00 10.72 8.07
N THR A 408 6.32 12.01 7.99
CA THR A 408 7.41 12.61 8.79
C THR A 408 7.09 12.57 10.28
N GLU A 409 5.87 12.98 10.67
CA GLU A 409 5.38 12.91 12.05
C GLU A 409 5.38 11.49 12.59
N PHE A 410 4.97 10.52 11.76
CA PHE A 410 5.01 9.10 12.08
C PHE A 410 6.46 8.63 12.32
N ASN A 411 7.39 8.93 11.41
CA ASN A 411 8.80 8.57 11.56
C ASN A 411 9.42 9.18 12.83
N ASP A 412 9.10 10.44 13.14
CA ASP A 412 9.52 11.08 14.39
C ASP A 412 8.99 10.36 15.63
N GLN A 413 7.72 9.91 15.59
CA GLN A 413 7.14 9.13 16.66
C GLN A 413 7.81 7.75 16.81
N VAL A 414 8.09 7.06 15.71
CA VAL A 414 8.83 5.79 15.70
C VAL A 414 10.22 5.96 16.32
N ARG A 415 10.95 7.04 15.97
CA ARG A 415 12.26 7.36 16.55
C ARG A 415 12.17 7.63 18.04
N ARG A 416 11.20 8.41 18.50
CA ARG A 416 10.95 8.67 19.93
C ARG A 416 10.65 7.39 20.71
N LEU A 417 9.73 6.56 20.22
CA LEU A 417 9.37 5.28 20.86
C LEU A 417 10.57 4.32 20.91
N ARG A 418 11.39 4.26 19.85
CA ARG A 418 12.61 3.44 19.83
C ARG A 418 13.61 3.91 20.89
N ALA A 419 13.84 5.22 21.00
CA ALA A 419 14.72 5.78 22.01
C ALA A 419 14.27 5.45 23.45
N ILE A 420 12.96 5.49 23.72
CA ILE A 420 12.39 5.10 25.03
C ILE A 420 12.61 3.60 25.31
N VAL A 421 12.32 2.73 24.33
CA VAL A 421 12.52 1.28 24.49
C VAL A 421 13.98 0.94 24.75
N ASP A 422 14.90 1.55 24.01
CA ASP A 422 16.33 1.29 24.12
C ASP A 422 16.90 1.84 25.43
N SER A 423 16.45 3.01 25.91
CA SER A 423 16.88 3.56 27.20
C SER A 423 16.34 2.78 28.40
N ALA A 424 15.12 2.25 28.32
CA ALA A 424 14.52 1.43 29.38
C ALA A 424 15.08 0.01 29.46
N ARG A 425 15.70 -0.50 28.39
CA ARG A 425 16.11 -1.90 28.26
C ARG A 425 17.04 -2.41 29.38
N PRO A 426 18.09 -1.68 29.81
CA PRO A 426 18.95 -2.15 30.90
C PRO A 426 18.18 -2.33 32.21
N GLN A 427 17.29 -1.38 32.55
CA GLN A 427 16.47 -1.44 33.76
C GLN A 427 15.46 -2.60 33.70
N VAL A 428 14.75 -2.76 32.57
CA VAL A 428 13.81 -3.87 32.39
C VAL A 428 14.52 -5.22 32.47
N SER A 429 15.72 -5.34 31.88
CA SER A 429 16.53 -6.56 31.96
C SER A 429 16.91 -6.92 33.40
N GLN A 430 17.23 -5.92 34.23
CA GLN A 430 17.50 -6.12 35.66
C GLN A 430 16.23 -6.55 36.42
N LEU A 431 15.07 -5.95 36.14
CA LEU A 431 13.80 -6.33 36.76
C LEU A 431 13.41 -7.77 36.41
N VAL A 432 13.52 -8.17 35.14
CA VAL A 432 13.28 -9.55 34.71
C VAL A 432 14.25 -10.52 35.39
N SER A 433 15.53 -10.14 35.53
CA SER A 433 16.53 -10.99 36.18
C SER A 433 16.29 -11.21 37.68
N LYS A 434 15.50 -10.35 38.35
CA LYS A 434 15.07 -10.58 39.74
C LYS A 434 14.00 -11.66 39.86
N VAL A 435 13.17 -11.81 38.82
CA VAL A 435 12.08 -12.80 38.76
C VAL A 435 12.59 -14.15 38.26
N VAL A 436 13.46 -14.13 37.25
CA VAL A 436 14.07 -15.34 36.70
C VAL A 436 15.23 -15.78 37.58
N THR A 437 14.94 -16.64 38.56
CA THR A 437 15.91 -17.12 39.57
C THR A 437 16.90 -18.18 39.05
N SER A 438 16.71 -18.67 37.82
CA SER A 438 17.58 -19.67 37.19
C SER A 438 18.38 -19.11 36.01
N THR A 439 19.59 -19.63 35.79
CA THR A 439 20.37 -19.32 34.60
C THR A 439 19.65 -19.81 33.33
N PHE A 440 19.68 -18.99 32.28
CA PHE A 440 19.08 -19.29 30.96
C PHE A 440 19.82 -20.40 30.19
N ASP A 441 20.77 -21.07 30.82
CA ASP A 441 21.63 -22.10 30.21
C ASP A 441 21.03 -23.50 30.33
N ARG A 442 19.92 -23.66 31.07
CA ARG A 442 19.17 -24.92 31.20
C ARG A 442 17.87 -24.93 30.39
N PRO A 443 17.30 -26.11 30.08
CA PRO A 443 15.93 -26.21 29.57
C PRO A 443 14.94 -25.53 30.52
N ILE A 444 13.94 -24.84 29.97
CA ILE A 444 12.94 -24.07 30.72
C ILE A 444 11.59 -24.74 30.46
N SER A 445 10.84 -25.07 31.50
CA SER A 445 9.50 -25.66 31.33
C SER A 445 8.45 -24.59 31.01
N THR A 446 7.35 -24.99 30.38
CA THR A 446 6.18 -24.11 30.18
C THR A 446 5.65 -23.58 31.53
N ASP A 447 5.68 -24.42 32.57
CA ASP A 447 5.22 -24.03 33.91
C ASP A 447 6.13 -22.95 34.54
N ASP A 448 7.45 -23.01 34.33
CA ASP A 448 8.39 -21.97 34.76
C ASP A 448 8.07 -20.63 34.06
N LEU A 449 7.87 -20.65 32.74
CA LEU A 449 7.53 -19.45 31.98
C LEU A 449 6.20 -18.84 32.42
N ARG A 450 5.18 -19.67 32.67
CA ARG A 450 3.89 -19.21 33.19
C ARG A 450 4.08 -18.53 34.54
N ALA A 451 4.79 -19.17 35.47
CA ALA A 451 5.04 -18.62 36.80
C ALA A 451 5.81 -17.30 36.74
N TRP A 452 6.87 -17.20 35.93
CA TRP A 452 7.60 -15.94 35.76
C TRP A 452 6.77 -14.84 35.12
N ARG A 453 5.94 -15.17 34.13
CA ARG A 453 5.02 -14.20 33.49
C ARG A 453 4.03 -13.63 34.50
N GLU A 454 3.45 -14.47 35.34
CA GLU A 454 2.53 -14.04 36.41
C GLU A 454 3.24 -13.15 37.43
N GLN A 455 4.42 -13.57 37.91
CA GLN A 455 5.24 -12.77 38.82
C GLN A 455 5.63 -11.42 38.21
N VAL A 456 6.03 -11.36 36.93
CA VAL A 456 6.36 -10.10 36.28
C VAL A 456 5.14 -9.18 36.21
N ASN A 457 3.96 -9.68 35.88
CA ASN A 457 2.75 -8.84 35.86
C ASN A 457 2.45 -8.22 37.23
N SER A 458 2.63 -8.96 38.32
CA SER A 458 2.51 -8.42 39.68
C SER A 458 3.57 -7.37 39.99
N HIS A 459 4.82 -7.57 39.55
CA HIS A 459 5.88 -6.56 39.70
C HIS A 459 5.59 -5.30 38.89
N VAL A 460 5.05 -5.41 37.68
CA VAL A 460 4.69 -4.26 36.84
C VAL A 460 3.61 -3.42 37.51
N ALA A 461 2.60 -4.05 38.11
CA ALA A 461 1.57 -3.35 38.86
C ALA A 461 2.15 -2.53 40.01
N ARG A 462 3.05 -3.15 40.79
CA ARG A 462 3.71 -2.53 41.94
C ARG A 462 4.70 -1.42 41.56
N ASP A 463 5.60 -1.71 40.62
CA ASP A 463 6.76 -0.86 40.31
C ASP A 463 6.41 0.33 39.40
N ALA A 464 5.37 0.23 38.57
CA ALA A 464 4.92 1.34 37.73
C ALA A 464 4.09 2.39 38.50
N GLY A 465 3.61 2.05 39.70
CA GLY A 465 2.90 2.96 40.60
C GLY A 465 1.72 3.68 39.91
N PHE A 466 1.67 5.02 40.03
CA PHE A 466 0.58 5.83 39.45
C PHE A 466 0.39 5.64 37.94
N ALA A 467 1.47 5.36 37.19
CA ALA A 467 1.38 5.15 35.74
C ALA A 467 0.59 3.88 35.38
N TYR A 468 0.59 2.86 36.26
CA TYR A 468 -0.14 1.62 36.05
C TYR A 468 -1.65 1.84 35.98
N GLN A 469 -2.19 2.76 36.78
CA GLN A 469 -3.62 3.06 36.82
C GLN A 469 -4.11 3.59 35.46
N SER A 470 -3.38 4.55 34.90
CA SER A 470 -3.66 5.11 33.57
C SER A 470 -3.51 4.05 32.48
N TYR A 471 -2.48 3.21 32.58
CA TYR A 471 -2.25 2.10 31.65
C TYR A 471 -3.41 1.10 31.62
N VAL A 472 -3.88 0.63 32.77
CA VAL A 472 -5.01 -0.33 32.83
C VAL A 472 -6.29 0.30 32.29
N ARG A 473 -6.57 1.57 32.60
CA ARG A 473 -7.74 2.29 32.05
C ARG A 473 -7.70 2.37 30.52
N LEU A 474 -6.54 2.65 29.94
CA LEU A 474 -6.36 2.64 28.50
C LEU A 474 -6.55 1.24 27.89
N LYS A 475 -6.07 0.18 28.55
CA LYS A 475 -6.31 -1.20 28.10
C LYS A 475 -7.81 -1.53 28.12
N LEU A 476 -8.49 -1.23 29.22
CA LEU A 476 -9.93 -1.48 29.33
C LEU A 476 -10.72 -0.73 28.25
N ALA A 477 -10.39 0.54 27.99
CA ALA A 477 -10.98 1.30 26.88
C ALA A 477 -10.69 0.64 25.51
N SER A 478 -9.45 0.21 25.27
CA SER A 478 -9.07 -0.49 24.03
C SER A 478 -9.83 -1.80 23.83
N VAL A 479 -10.06 -2.55 24.90
CA VAL A 479 -10.73 -3.86 24.84
C VAL A 479 -12.24 -3.72 24.63
N ARG A 480 -12.86 -2.70 25.25
CA ARG A 480 -14.28 -2.37 24.99
C ARG A 480 -14.48 -1.88 23.56
N ALA A 481 -13.60 -1.02 23.06
CA ALA A 481 -13.60 -0.57 21.67
C ALA A 481 -13.48 -1.76 20.71
N PHE A 482 -12.56 -2.70 20.97
CA PHE A 482 -12.43 -3.93 20.19
C PHE A 482 -13.72 -4.75 20.15
N GLY A 483 -14.36 -4.98 21.31
CA GLY A 483 -15.62 -5.71 21.40
C GLY A 483 -16.74 -5.03 20.61
N ALA A 484 -16.86 -3.70 20.72
CA ALA A 484 -17.84 -2.92 19.97
C ALA A 484 -17.59 -2.95 18.45
N GLU A 485 -16.36 -2.73 18.01
CA GLU A 485 -15.96 -2.79 16.60
C GLU A 485 -16.24 -4.17 16.00
N LEU A 486 -15.98 -5.24 16.76
CA LEU A 486 -16.25 -6.61 16.33
C LEU A 486 -17.75 -6.86 16.15
N ILE A 487 -18.59 -6.43 17.09
CA ILE A 487 -20.05 -6.54 16.98
C ILE A 487 -20.55 -5.81 15.73
N VAL A 488 -20.06 -4.59 15.47
CA VAL A 488 -20.43 -3.79 14.28
C VAL A 488 -20.01 -4.49 12.98
N LYS A 489 -18.81 -5.07 12.94
CA LYS A 489 -18.33 -5.89 11.82
C LYS A 489 -19.21 -7.11 11.59
N LEU A 490 -19.61 -7.82 12.66
CA LEU A 490 -20.51 -8.98 12.58
C LEU A 490 -21.92 -8.61 12.09
N ARG A 491 -22.37 -7.37 12.33
CA ARG A 491 -23.60 -6.82 11.72
C ARG A 491 -23.45 -6.47 10.23
N GLY A 492 -22.24 -6.44 9.68
CA GLY A 492 -21.98 -6.10 8.28
C GLY A 492 -22.10 -4.60 7.96
N VAL A 493 -22.06 -3.74 8.98
CA VAL A 493 -22.24 -2.29 8.88
C VAL A 493 -20.88 -1.57 8.87
N PRO A 494 -20.72 -0.42 8.18
CA PRO A 494 -19.46 0.33 8.20
C PRO A 494 -19.02 0.74 9.60
N ALA A 495 -17.71 0.74 9.85
CA ALA A 495 -17.11 1.12 11.14
C ALA A 495 -17.41 2.57 11.56
N GLN A 496 -17.72 3.46 10.62
CA GLN A 496 -18.07 4.86 10.91
C GLN A 496 -19.59 5.10 10.95
N SER A 497 -20.39 4.03 10.93
CA SER A 497 -21.84 4.16 11.03
C SER A 497 -22.27 4.65 12.42
N PRO A 498 -23.45 5.29 12.53
CA PRO A 498 -24.04 5.65 13.83
C PRO A 498 -24.21 4.45 14.76
N LEU A 499 -24.44 3.25 14.21
CA LEU A 499 -24.50 2.02 14.98
C LEU A 499 -23.21 1.77 15.75
N SER A 500 -22.04 2.14 15.19
CA SER A 500 -20.76 1.91 15.85
C SER A 500 -20.65 2.63 17.19
N ARG A 501 -21.08 3.88 17.26
CA ARG A 501 -21.04 4.65 18.50
C ARG A 501 -22.11 4.15 19.48
N VAL A 502 -23.28 3.75 19.00
CA VAL A 502 -24.31 3.16 19.86
C VAL A 502 -23.85 1.86 20.51
N VAL A 503 -23.29 0.95 19.71
CA VAL A 503 -22.75 -0.31 20.23
C VAL A 503 -21.62 -0.04 21.21
N ALA A 504 -20.72 0.91 20.92
CA ALA A 504 -19.66 1.30 21.85
C ALA A 504 -20.22 1.73 23.22
N GLU A 505 -21.21 2.62 23.23
CA GLU A 505 -21.85 3.11 24.47
C GLU A 505 -22.63 2.01 25.19
N ILE A 506 -23.27 1.08 24.48
CA ILE A 506 -23.92 -0.10 25.08
C ILE A 506 -22.89 -0.99 25.78
N ILE A 507 -21.76 -1.27 25.12
CA ILE A 507 -20.69 -2.10 25.69
C ILE A 507 -20.04 -1.40 26.88
N ASP A 508 -19.85 -0.08 26.84
CA ASP A 508 -19.36 0.70 27.98
C ASP A 508 -20.35 0.64 29.16
N ALA A 509 -21.65 0.87 28.93
CA ALA A 509 -22.68 0.78 29.96
C ALA A 509 -22.78 -0.63 30.56
N TRP A 510 -22.68 -1.67 29.74
CA TRP A 510 -22.64 -3.06 30.19
C TRP A 510 -21.41 -3.34 31.06
N ALA A 511 -20.22 -2.91 30.60
CA ALA A 511 -18.98 -3.11 31.34
C ALA A 511 -18.99 -2.43 32.71
N LEU A 512 -19.52 -1.20 32.79
CA LEU A 512 -19.71 -0.48 34.06
C LEU A 512 -20.62 -1.25 35.01
N ARG A 513 -21.76 -1.77 34.50
CA ARG A 513 -22.72 -2.55 35.31
C ARG A 513 -22.12 -3.86 35.83
N LYS A 514 -21.18 -4.45 35.11
CA LYS A 514 -20.49 -5.69 35.52
C LYS A 514 -19.26 -5.46 36.40
N GLY A 515 -18.96 -4.22 36.79
CA GLY A 515 -17.78 -3.90 37.57
C GLY A 515 -16.47 -4.09 36.81
N ILE A 516 -16.49 -3.98 35.47
CA ILE A 516 -15.29 -4.03 34.61
C ILE A 516 -14.62 -2.65 34.60
N VAL A 517 -14.29 -2.18 35.79
CA VAL A 517 -13.68 -0.90 36.09
C VAL A 517 -12.47 -1.15 36.96
N TYR A 518 -11.41 -0.38 36.73
CA TYR A 518 -10.25 -0.43 37.58
C TYR A 518 -10.52 0.31 38.90
N GLU A 519 -10.46 -0.40 40.02
CA GLU A 519 -10.45 0.15 41.37
C GLU A 519 -9.08 -0.07 42.03
N ARG A 520 -8.60 0.90 42.81
CA ARG A 520 -7.27 0.82 43.44
C ARG A 520 -7.17 -0.33 44.45
N ALA A 521 -8.26 -0.60 45.18
CA ALA A 521 -8.32 -1.67 46.16
C ALA A 521 -8.06 -3.05 45.53
N ASP A 522 -8.51 -3.27 44.30
CA ASP A 522 -8.28 -4.51 43.56
C ASP A 522 -6.79 -4.69 43.20
N SER A 523 -6.07 -3.60 42.91
CA SER A 523 -4.63 -3.64 42.62
C SER A 523 -3.81 -3.96 43.86
N GLU A 524 -4.21 -3.42 45.01
CA GLU A 524 -3.55 -3.75 46.28
C GLU A 524 -3.76 -5.24 46.62
N ALA A 525 -4.94 -5.81 46.38
CA ALA A 525 -5.16 -7.26 46.51
C ALA A 525 -4.33 -8.12 45.53
N LEU A 526 -4.10 -7.62 44.30
CA LEU A 526 -3.24 -8.27 43.29
C LEU A 526 -1.74 -8.23 43.64
N GLU A 527 -1.31 -7.30 44.50
CA GLU A 527 0.11 -7.11 44.88
C GLU A 527 0.56 -8.03 46.03
N PHE A 528 -0.36 -8.53 46.86
CA PHE A 528 -0.04 -9.22 48.12
C PHE A 528 -0.58 -10.66 48.24
N GLU A 529 -1.50 -11.11 47.38
CA GLU A 529 -2.08 -12.47 47.46
C GLU A 529 -1.62 -13.42 46.34
N THR A 530 -1.46 -14.71 46.68
CA THR A 530 -1.19 -15.76 45.68
C THR A 530 -2.51 -16.09 44.97
N GLN A 531 -2.74 -15.49 43.81
CA GLN A 531 -4.07 -15.57 43.18
C GLN A 531 -4.32 -16.94 42.53
N THR A 532 -5.46 -17.55 42.85
CA THR A 532 -6.05 -18.65 42.06
C THR A 532 -7.01 -18.05 41.03
N ALA A 533 -7.24 -18.75 39.91
CA ALA A 533 -8.05 -18.25 38.78
C ALA A 533 -9.47 -17.78 39.18
N ASP A 534 -10.03 -18.32 40.26
CA ASP A 534 -11.39 -18.00 40.73
C ASP A 534 -11.50 -16.60 41.36
N HIS A 535 -10.43 -16.07 41.96
CA HIS A 535 -10.42 -14.82 42.71
C HIS A 535 -9.98 -13.57 41.93
N LEU A 536 -9.76 -13.68 40.61
CA LEU A 536 -9.38 -12.53 39.79
C LEU A 536 -10.52 -11.49 39.69
N PRO A 537 -10.22 -10.18 39.79
CA PRO A 537 -11.20 -9.12 39.55
C PRO A 537 -11.85 -9.23 38.17
N ALA A 538 -13.11 -8.78 38.05
CA ALA A 538 -13.87 -8.88 36.80
C ALA A 538 -13.16 -8.20 35.62
N TRP A 539 -12.53 -7.06 35.85
CA TRP A 539 -11.77 -6.35 34.83
C TRP A 539 -10.52 -7.12 34.35
N VAL A 540 -9.87 -7.89 35.24
CA VAL A 540 -8.73 -8.75 34.86
C VAL A 540 -9.21 -9.91 33.99
N LYS A 541 -10.31 -10.58 34.39
CA LYS A 541 -10.93 -11.66 33.61
C LYS A 541 -11.30 -11.16 32.20
N TYR A 542 -11.84 -9.94 32.10
CA TYR A 542 -12.18 -9.32 30.81
C TYR A 542 -10.95 -9.03 29.93
N LEU A 543 -9.86 -8.47 30.49
CA LEU A 543 -8.60 -8.27 29.75
C LEU A 543 -7.98 -9.60 29.28
N LEU A 544 -8.04 -10.64 30.12
CA LEU A 544 -7.55 -11.96 29.75
C LEU A 544 -8.34 -12.55 28.56
N ALA A 545 -9.65 -12.30 28.51
CA ALA A 545 -10.53 -12.79 27.45
C ALA A 545 -10.46 -12.00 26.13
N PHE A 546 -10.30 -10.68 26.18
CA PHE A 546 -10.51 -9.82 24.99
C PHE A 546 -9.34 -8.91 24.59
N ASP A 547 -8.24 -8.85 25.35
CA ASP A 547 -7.08 -8.01 24.99
C ASP A 547 -6.21 -8.61 23.88
N VAL A 548 -6.79 -8.68 22.68
CA VAL A 548 -6.14 -9.11 21.44
C VAL A 548 -5.01 -8.13 21.09
N LYS A 549 -5.27 -6.82 21.19
CA LYS A 549 -4.31 -5.77 20.83
C LYS A 549 -3.04 -5.81 21.68
N TYR A 550 -3.11 -6.10 22.98
CA TYR A 550 -1.91 -6.32 23.79
C TYR A 550 -1.06 -7.49 23.28
N ARG A 551 -1.70 -8.59 22.87
CA ARG A 551 -0.99 -9.78 22.36
C ARG A 551 -0.38 -9.53 20.99
N GLU A 552 -1.07 -8.79 20.13
CA GLU A 552 -0.50 -8.28 18.87
C GLU A 552 0.74 -7.41 19.15
N ARG A 553 0.63 -6.41 20.03
CA ARG A 553 1.77 -5.55 20.40
C ARG A 553 2.95 -6.35 20.94
N ARG A 554 2.69 -7.37 21.78
CA ARG A 554 3.72 -8.27 22.31
C ARG A 554 4.42 -9.02 21.19
N LEU A 555 3.67 -9.65 20.28
CA LEU A 555 4.25 -10.37 19.15
C LEU A 555 5.04 -9.43 18.22
N HIS A 556 4.53 -8.25 17.91
CA HIS A 556 5.26 -7.23 17.16
C HIS A 556 6.58 -6.83 17.85
N PHE A 557 6.56 -6.65 19.17
CA PHE A 557 7.76 -6.37 19.96
C PHE A 557 8.77 -7.53 19.90
N LEU A 558 8.32 -8.78 20.03
CA LEU A 558 9.17 -9.97 19.93
C LEU A 558 9.79 -10.12 18.53
N ILE A 559 9.01 -9.91 17.48
CA ILE A 559 9.46 -9.89 16.09
C ILE A 559 10.53 -8.81 15.87
N LYS A 560 10.35 -7.62 16.44
CA LYS A 560 11.36 -6.55 16.42
C LYS A 560 12.61 -6.94 17.21
N GLY A 561 12.45 -7.67 18.31
CA GLY A 561 13.56 -8.30 19.03
C GLY A 561 14.39 -9.22 18.14
N GLN A 562 13.74 -10.04 17.30
CA GLN A 562 14.44 -10.87 16.30
C GLN A 562 15.17 -10.01 15.26
N ASN A 563 14.56 -8.90 14.81
CA ASN A 563 15.22 -7.98 13.87
C ASN A 563 16.52 -7.41 14.42
N ARG A 564 16.52 -7.05 15.71
CA ARG A 564 17.73 -6.59 16.40
C ARG A 564 18.78 -7.68 16.48
N LEU A 565 18.40 -8.94 16.74
CA LEU A 565 19.36 -10.04 16.76
C LEU A 565 20.11 -10.18 15.42
N TYR A 566 19.45 -9.99 14.27
CA TYR A 566 20.16 -9.99 12.97
C TYR A 566 21.26 -8.92 12.87
N GLN A 567 21.04 -7.73 13.46
CA GLN A 567 22.02 -6.64 13.46
C GLN A 567 23.21 -6.92 14.39
N LEU A 568 23.04 -7.85 15.34
CA LEU A 568 24.07 -8.26 16.29
C LEU A 568 24.87 -9.49 15.81
N ILE A 569 24.40 -10.20 14.78
CA ILE A 569 25.11 -11.35 14.20
C ILE A 569 26.49 -10.91 13.68
N GLY A 570 27.53 -11.62 14.10
CA GLY A 570 28.92 -11.34 13.71
C GLY A 570 29.64 -10.32 14.60
N GLN A 571 28.96 -9.75 15.61
CA GLN A 571 29.64 -9.02 16.68
C GLN A 571 30.26 -10.00 17.68
N ASP A 572 31.36 -9.62 18.34
CA ASP A 572 32.13 -10.47 19.24
C ASP A 572 31.28 -11.20 20.31
N ARG A 573 30.23 -10.54 20.82
CA ARG A 573 29.31 -11.10 21.83
C ARG A 573 28.37 -12.19 21.29
N PHE A 574 28.09 -12.22 19.99
CA PHE A 574 27.13 -13.14 19.37
C PHE A 574 27.79 -14.04 18.31
N VAL A 575 29.11 -14.24 18.41
CA VAL A 575 29.84 -15.18 17.56
C VAL A 575 29.26 -16.59 17.78
N GLY A 576 28.92 -17.27 16.68
CA GLY A 576 28.32 -18.61 16.71
C GLY A 576 26.79 -18.64 16.77
N LEU A 577 26.11 -17.49 16.81
CA LEU A 577 24.65 -17.45 16.64
C LEU A 577 24.28 -17.85 15.20
N ASP A 578 23.53 -18.94 15.06
CA ASP A 578 22.96 -19.37 13.77
C ASP A 578 21.78 -18.45 13.38
N PRO A 579 21.84 -17.74 12.23
CA PRO A 579 20.70 -16.95 11.75
C PRO A 579 19.42 -17.78 11.55
N LEU A 580 19.53 -19.07 11.24
CA LEU A 580 18.38 -19.93 10.91
C LEU A 580 17.45 -20.15 12.12
N VAL A 581 17.99 -20.19 13.34
CA VAL A 581 17.15 -20.33 14.55
C VAL A 581 16.34 -19.05 14.81
N VAL A 582 16.92 -17.89 14.52
CA VAL A 582 16.24 -16.58 14.59
C VAL A 582 15.12 -16.51 13.53
N ASP A 583 15.40 -16.95 12.30
CA ASP A 583 14.40 -17.03 11.22
C ASP A 583 13.22 -17.92 11.57
N ARG A 584 13.50 -19.12 12.13
CA ARG A 584 12.48 -20.10 12.51
C ARG A 584 11.56 -19.51 13.57
N LEU A 585 12.12 -18.94 14.64
CA LEU A 585 11.33 -18.34 15.72
C LEU A 585 10.52 -17.12 15.23
N LYS A 586 11.12 -16.26 14.41
CA LYS A 586 10.43 -15.11 13.83
C LYS A 586 9.24 -15.53 12.97
N ARG A 587 9.38 -16.59 12.17
CA ARG A 587 8.27 -17.18 11.39
C ARG A 587 7.15 -17.68 12.31
N GLU A 588 7.48 -18.39 13.37
CA GLU A 588 6.51 -18.89 14.36
C GLU A 588 5.75 -17.77 15.07
N PHE A 589 6.38 -16.61 15.32
CA PHE A 589 5.69 -15.42 15.82
C PHE A 589 4.70 -14.84 14.81
N TYR A 590 5.06 -14.78 13.53
CA TYR A 590 4.13 -14.33 12.48
C TYR A 590 2.93 -15.26 12.33
N VAL A 591 3.13 -16.59 12.38
CA VAL A 591 2.03 -17.57 12.34
C VAL A 591 1.02 -17.31 13.47
N ARG A 592 1.51 -17.04 14.68
CA ARG A 592 0.67 -16.71 15.85
C ARG A 592 0.02 -15.33 15.72
N LEU A 593 0.72 -14.35 15.16
CA LEU A 593 0.18 -13.01 14.90
C LEU A 593 -0.96 -13.06 13.88
N ASP A 594 -0.81 -13.83 12.80
CA ASP A 594 -1.86 -14.04 11.80
C ASP A 594 -3.07 -14.78 12.40
N ALA A 595 -2.84 -15.73 13.30
CA ALA A 595 -3.92 -16.38 14.05
C ALA A 595 -4.69 -15.40 14.95
N LEU A 596 -4.01 -14.44 15.59
CA LEU A 596 -4.67 -13.38 16.36
C LEU A 596 -5.46 -12.42 15.47
N ARG A 597 -4.86 -11.96 14.35
CA ARG A 597 -5.50 -11.03 13.41
C ARG A 597 -6.79 -11.60 12.80
N ARG A 598 -6.86 -12.92 12.61
CA ARG A 598 -8.09 -13.58 12.15
C ARG A 598 -9.28 -13.37 13.10
N ARG A 599 -9.04 -13.15 14.40
CA ARG A 599 -10.09 -12.87 15.40
C ARG A 599 -10.75 -11.50 15.20
N GLU A 600 -10.18 -10.65 14.34
CA GLU A 600 -10.78 -9.36 13.99
C GLU A 600 -11.71 -9.44 12.77
N ASN A 601 -11.77 -10.60 12.12
CA ASN A 601 -12.57 -10.86 10.94
C ASN A 601 -13.90 -11.50 11.33
N ALA A 602 -14.99 -11.02 10.74
CA ALA A 602 -16.33 -11.56 11.00
C ALA A 602 -16.45 -13.06 10.63
N ASP A 603 -15.71 -13.51 9.61
CA ASP A 603 -15.76 -14.89 9.12
C ASP A 603 -15.12 -15.91 10.08
N PHE A 604 -14.35 -15.46 11.06
CA PHE A 604 -13.79 -16.33 12.10
C PHE A 604 -14.86 -16.88 13.04
N TYR A 605 -15.94 -16.13 13.24
CA TYR A 605 -16.95 -16.43 14.25
C TYR A 605 -18.03 -17.38 13.73
N SER A 606 -18.52 -18.23 14.63
CA SER A 606 -19.56 -19.19 14.33
C SER A 606 -20.86 -18.51 13.87
N ARG A 607 -21.73 -19.28 13.24
CA ARG A 607 -23.08 -18.81 12.87
C ARG A 607 -23.88 -18.42 14.12
N GLU A 608 -23.70 -19.13 15.24
CA GLU A 608 -24.37 -18.81 16.52
C GLU A 608 -24.02 -17.39 16.99
N VAL A 609 -22.74 -17.00 16.98
CA VAL A 609 -22.31 -15.65 17.36
C VAL A 609 -22.92 -14.60 16.43
N ARG A 610 -22.92 -14.86 15.12
CA ARG A 610 -23.50 -13.94 14.13
C ARG A 610 -25.00 -13.75 14.32
N ASP A 611 -25.72 -14.84 14.59
CA ASP A 611 -27.16 -14.82 14.85
C ASP A 611 -27.45 -14.08 16.17
N LEU A 612 -26.69 -14.37 17.25
CA LEU A 612 -26.80 -13.63 18.53
C LEU A 612 -26.56 -12.13 18.37
N VAL A 613 -25.56 -11.72 17.59
CA VAL A 613 -25.30 -10.31 17.31
C VAL A 613 -26.45 -9.69 16.52
N ALA A 614 -26.98 -10.39 15.52
CA ALA A 614 -28.11 -9.92 14.72
C ALA A 614 -29.40 -9.76 15.53
N ASP A 615 -29.66 -10.69 16.45
CA ASP A 615 -30.83 -10.69 17.32
C ASP A 615 -30.73 -9.66 18.45
N THR A 616 -29.54 -9.50 19.02
CA THR A 616 -29.31 -8.58 20.15
C THR A 616 -29.29 -7.13 19.67
N PHE A 617 -28.58 -6.83 18.57
CA PHE A 617 -28.40 -5.46 18.09
C PHE A 617 -29.25 -5.19 16.83
N PRO A 618 -30.45 -4.57 16.98
CA PRO A 618 -31.33 -4.24 15.85
C PRO A 618 -30.73 -3.14 14.94
N ALA A 619 -31.47 -2.74 13.91
CA ALA A 619 -31.03 -1.76 12.91
C ALA A 619 -30.76 -0.35 13.50
N ALA A 620 -30.26 0.56 12.64
CA ALA A 620 -29.72 1.87 13.00
C ALA A 620 -30.61 2.68 13.98
N PRO A 621 -29.99 3.37 14.96
CA PRO A 621 -30.71 4.13 15.98
C PRO A 621 -31.46 5.33 15.39
N SER A 622 -32.57 5.72 16.01
CA SER A 622 -33.27 6.97 15.70
C SER A 622 -32.50 8.19 16.19
N ALA A 623 -32.74 9.36 15.58
CA ALA A 623 -32.11 10.63 16.01
C ALA A 623 -32.42 10.99 17.48
N ALA A 624 -33.60 10.60 17.99
CA ALA A 624 -33.98 10.82 19.38
C ALA A 624 -33.17 9.94 20.34
N GLU A 625 -32.90 8.69 19.97
CA GLU A 625 -32.06 7.77 20.76
C GLU A 625 -30.59 8.23 20.78
N VAL A 626 -30.06 8.66 19.63
CA VAL A 626 -28.69 9.18 19.53
C VAL A 626 -28.51 10.48 20.34
N LYS A 627 -29.55 11.32 20.45
CA LYS A 627 -29.50 12.54 21.27
C LYS A 627 -29.28 12.25 22.76
N HIS A 628 -29.85 11.15 23.26
CA HIS A 628 -29.77 10.75 24.67
C HIS A 628 -29.07 9.40 24.81
N LEU A 629 -27.90 9.30 24.18
CA LEU A 629 -27.25 8.03 23.92
C LEU A 629 -26.89 7.23 25.18
N GLU A 630 -26.32 7.89 26.19
CA GLU A 630 -25.97 7.24 27.47
C GLU A 630 -27.20 6.65 28.17
N ALA A 631 -28.30 7.40 28.23
CA ALA A 631 -29.55 6.95 28.84
C ALA A 631 -30.19 5.82 28.04
N PHE A 632 -30.12 5.88 26.71
CA PHE A 632 -30.55 4.81 25.83
C PHE A 632 -29.73 3.52 26.08
N ALA A 633 -28.40 3.62 26.09
CA ALA A 633 -27.50 2.50 26.33
C ALA A 633 -27.75 1.84 27.69
N ALA A 634 -27.90 2.63 28.76
CA ALA A 634 -28.21 2.10 30.10
C ALA A 634 -29.54 1.34 30.14
N ARG A 635 -30.58 1.88 29.50
CA ARG A 635 -31.89 1.22 29.41
C ARG A 635 -31.83 -0.05 28.56
N PHE A 636 -31.11 0.00 27.44
CA PHE A 636 -30.91 -1.14 26.57
C PHE A 636 -30.21 -2.29 27.30
N VAL A 637 -29.10 -2.00 28.00
CA VAL A 637 -28.41 -2.98 28.83
C VAL A 637 -29.34 -3.55 29.90
N ALA A 638 -30.18 -2.74 30.53
CA ALA A 638 -31.12 -3.24 31.52
C ALA A 638 -32.19 -4.20 30.96
N GLN A 639 -32.55 -4.06 29.69
CA GLN A 639 -33.52 -4.91 29.01
C GLN A 639 -32.90 -6.17 28.41
N HIS A 640 -31.62 -6.11 28.01
CA HIS A 640 -30.94 -7.16 27.24
C HIS A 640 -29.72 -7.77 27.94
N VAL A 641 -29.55 -7.57 29.25
CA VAL A 641 -28.34 -7.99 29.98
C VAL A 641 -27.99 -9.47 29.78
N ASP A 642 -28.98 -10.37 29.87
CA ASP A 642 -28.74 -11.81 29.74
C ASP A 642 -28.28 -12.21 28.32
N GLN A 643 -28.79 -11.52 27.30
CA GLN A 643 -28.39 -11.72 25.91
C GLN A 643 -26.97 -11.20 25.66
N ILE A 644 -26.65 -10.01 26.19
CA ILE A 644 -25.31 -9.42 26.09
C ILE A 644 -24.30 -10.30 26.83
N ASP A 645 -24.63 -10.80 28.03
CA ASP A 645 -23.78 -11.71 28.79
C ASP A 645 -23.47 -12.98 28.00
N ARG A 646 -24.51 -13.64 27.47
CA ARG A 646 -24.34 -14.84 26.64
C ARG A 646 -23.48 -14.56 25.41
N LEU A 647 -23.69 -13.41 24.75
CA LEU A 647 -22.88 -13.01 23.60
C LEU A 647 -21.40 -12.83 23.99
N ILE A 648 -21.12 -12.09 25.07
CA ILE A 648 -19.76 -11.84 25.52
C ILE A 648 -19.08 -13.14 25.97
N GLU A 649 -19.77 -14.02 26.68
CA GLU A 649 -19.24 -15.33 27.05
C GLU A 649 -18.90 -16.17 25.82
N ARG A 650 -19.77 -16.19 24.81
CA ARG A 650 -19.53 -16.94 23.58
C ARG A 650 -18.37 -16.35 22.76
N LEU A 651 -18.30 -15.02 22.66
CA LEU A 651 -17.17 -14.35 22.03
C LEU A 651 -15.86 -14.67 22.76
N ALA A 652 -15.83 -14.62 24.09
CA ALA A 652 -14.64 -14.97 24.88
C ALA A 652 -14.19 -16.42 24.64
N ALA A 653 -15.15 -17.36 24.55
CA ALA A 653 -14.87 -18.77 24.29
C ALA A 653 -14.30 -19.02 22.87
N GLU A 654 -14.81 -18.32 21.85
CA GLU A 654 -14.30 -18.47 20.47
C GLU A 654 -12.98 -17.71 20.26
N ILE A 655 -12.77 -16.59 20.95
CA ILE A 655 -11.50 -15.84 20.89
C ILE A 655 -10.38 -16.62 21.59
N ASP A 656 -10.63 -17.24 22.75
CA ASP A 656 -9.67 -18.01 23.58
C ASP A 656 -8.22 -17.47 23.55
N LEU A 657 -8.03 -16.29 24.15
CA LEU A 657 -6.70 -15.70 24.26
C LEU A 657 -5.77 -16.44 25.23
N ASN A 658 -6.32 -17.28 26.11
CA ASN A 658 -5.54 -18.10 27.03
C ASN A 658 -4.84 -19.25 26.29
N ALA A 659 -5.52 -19.91 25.35
CA ALA A 659 -4.88 -20.89 24.46
C ALA A 659 -3.69 -20.29 23.71
N SER A 660 -3.84 -19.11 23.10
CA SER A 660 -2.72 -18.45 22.40
C SER A 660 -1.58 -18.02 23.31
N THR A 661 -1.86 -17.80 24.59
CA THR A 661 -0.81 -17.49 25.57
C THR A 661 -0.02 -18.75 25.89
N ARG A 662 -0.71 -19.88 26.11
CA ARG A 662 -0.08 -21.20 26.31
C ARG A 662 0.76 -21.63 25.10
N GLU A 663 0.23 -21.52 23.88
CA GLU A 663 0.95 -21.84 22.65
C GLU A 663 2.24 -21.03 22.43
N LEU A 664 2.29 -19.82 22.99
CA LEU A 664 3.49 -18.97 22.94
C LEU A 664 4.45 -19.30 24.09
N ASP A 665 3.94 -19.62 25.29
CA ASP A 665 4.76 -20.14 26.39
C ASP A 665 5.44 -21.47 25.97
N ASP A 666 4.69 -22.39 25.37
CA ASP A 666 5.21 -23.67 24.85
C ASP A 666 6.27 -23.48 23.76
N LEU A 667 6.05 -22.54 22.83
CA LEU A 667 7.04 -22.19 21.81
C LEU A 667 8.35 -21.71 22.44
N LEU A 668 8.27 -20.84 23.44
CA LEU A 668 9.46 -20.28 24.08
C LEU A 668 10.16 -21.29 25.00
N ALA A 669 9.40 -22.19 25.64
CA ALA A 669 9.95 -23.32 26.39
C ALA A 669 10.72 -24.29 25.49
N SER A 670 10.25 -24.49 24.26
CA SER A 670 10.87 -25.38 23.27
C SER A 670 12.21 -24.89 22.69
N LEU A 671 12.66 -23.68 23.04
CA LEU A 671 13.95 -23.16 22.57
C LEU A 671 15.10 -23.94 23.20
N ASP A 672 15.70 -24.84 22.41
CA ASP A 672 16.79 -25.72 22.82
C ASP A 672 18.05 -24.91 23.21
N PRO A 673 18.56 -25.02 24.45
CA PRO A 673 19.81 -24.39 24.86
C PRO A 673 21.05 -24.81 24.04
N THR A 674 20.99 -25.95 23.35
CA THR A 674 22.09 -26.45 22.52
C THR A 674 22.09 -25.87 21.10
N GLU A 675 20.92 -25.49 20.57
CA GLU A 675 20.80 -24.82 19.27
C GLU A 675 20.98 -23.30 19.38
N TRP A 676 20.57 -22.70 20.52
CA TRP A 676 20.58 -21.25 20.70
C TRP A 676 21.81 -20.74 21.44
N HIS A 677 22.42 -19.66 20.93
CA HIS A 677 23.41 -18.89 21.68
C HIS A 677 22.80 -18.34 22.98
N ALA A 678 23.48 -18.53 24.12
CA ALA A 678 22.94 -18.22 25.45
C ALA A 678 22.46 -16.77 25.61
N ASP A 679 23.25 -15.79 25.14
CA ASP A 679 22.85 -14.37 25.16
C ASP A 679 21.67 -14.08 24.23
N ALA A 680 21.58 -14.75 23.07
CA ALA A 680 20.47 -14.53 22.15
C ALA A 680 19.17 -15.08 22.73
N ARG A 681 19.22 -16.30 23.31
CA ARG A 681 18.10 -16.91 24.04
C ARG A 681 17.65 -16.04 25.22
N ARG A 682 18.59 -15.51 25.99
CA ARG A 682 18.33 -14.54 27.06
C ARG A 682 17.61 -13.30 26.52
N GLU A 683 18.08 -12.70 25.44
CA GLU A 683 17.41 -11.54 24.83
C GLU A 683 15.96 -11.85 24.42
N VAL A 684 15.69 -13.03 23.84
CA VAL A 684 14.32 -13.45 23.50
C VAL A 684 13.43 -13.50 24.75
N LEU A 685 13.90 -14.13 25.81
CA LEU A 685 13.13 -14.32 27.05
C LEU A 685 12.96 -13.01 27.83
N VAL A 686 13.99 -12.16 27.85
CA VAL A 686 13.90 -10.81 28.43
C VAL A 686 12.91 -9.96 27.65
N ASN A 687 12.89 -10.01 26.31
CA ASN A 687 11.89 -9.32 25.51
C ASN A 687 10.46 -9.83 25.79
N TYR A 688 10.30 -11.14 26.00
CA TYR A 688 9.00 -11.75 26.30
C TYR A 688 8.47 -11.37 27.68
N LEU A 689 9.26 -11.65 28.71
CA LEU A 689 8.88 -11.42 30.11
C LEU A 689 8.85 -9.93 30.42
N GLY A 690 9.78 -9.15 29.87
CA GLY A 690 9.86 -7.71 30.10
C GLY A 690 8.82 -6.88 29.33
N PHE A 691 8.14 -7.46 28.34
CA PHE A 691 7.15 -6.74 27.52
C PHE A 691 6.14 -5.90 28.30
N PRO A 692 5.52 -6.37 29.41
CA PRO A 692 4.57 -5.56 30.16
C PRO A 692 5.17 -4.23 30.67
N PHE A 693 6.46 -4.20 31.06
CA PHE A 693 7.12 -2.96 31.46
C PHE A 693 7.27 -1.99 30.29
N TRP A 694 7.70 -2.47 29.12
CA TRP A 694 7.76 -1.63 27.93
C TRP A 694 6.38 -1.16 27.49
N ASP A 695 5.37 -2.02 27.56
CA ASP A 695 4.00 -1.66 27.17
C ASP A 695 3.42 -0.55 28.07
N VAL A 696 3.71 -0.56 29.38
CA VAL A 696 3.36 0.55 30.29
C VAL A 696 3.99 1.87 29.83
N LEU A 697 5.23 1.85 29.34
CA LEU A 697 5.93 3.05 28.89
C LEU A 697 5.46 3.53 27.51
N THR A 698 5.18 2.61 26.58
CA THR A 698 4.93 2.95 25.18
C THR A 698 3.46 3.05 24.81
N PHE A 699 2.59 2.20 25.37
CA PHE A 699 1.19 2.15 24.98
C PHE A 699 0.45 3.48 25.21
N PRO A 700 0.62 4.19 26.34
CA PRO A 700 -0.03 5.49 26.55
C PRO A 700 0.39 6.58 25.55
N MET A 701 1.55 6.43 24.91
CA MET A 701 2.08 7.39 23.93
C MET A 701 1.76 7.01 22.48
N THR A 702 1.17 5.83 22.25
CA THR A 702 0.94 5.32 20.90
C THR A 702 -0.50 5.56 20.47
N ARG A 703 -0.74 6.10 19.27
CA ARG A 703 -2.11 6.18 18.74
C ARG A 703 -2.54 4.80 18.25
N THR A 704 -3.82 4.47 18.43
CA THR A 704 -4.40 3.13 18.24
C THR A 704 -4.13 2.47 16.86
N ARG A 705 -3.77 3.24 15.82
CA ARG A 705 -3.54 2.75 14.44
C ARG A 705 -2.07 2.46 14.06
N GLU A 706 -1.08 2.81 14.90
CA GLU A 706 0.34 2.93 14.47
C GLU A 706 1.24 1.74 14.86
N LEU A 707 0.69 0.68 15.46
CA LEU A 707 1.51 -0.31 16.19
C LEU A 707 2.14 -1.41 15.33
N SER A 708 1.69 -1.58 14.08
CA SER A 708 2.00 -2.81 13.34
C SER A 708 3.31 -2.73 12.51
N GLU A 709 3.88 -1.54 12.29
CA GLU A 709 5.26 -1.38 11.80
C GLU A 709 5.99 -0.24 12.56
N LEU A 710 6.97 -0.54 13.42
CA LEU A 710 7.88 0.47 14.03
C LEU A 710 9.15 0.69 13.19
N ASN A 711 8.99 0.66 11.87
CA ASN A 711 10.03 0.96 10.90
C ASN A 711 9.75 2.32 10.30
N GLU A 712 10.82 3.06 10.03
CA GLU A 712 10.68 4.33 9.33
C GLU A 712 10.26 4.05 7.88
N ILE A 713 9.34 4.87 7.37
CA ILE A 713 8.92 4.87 5.98
C ILE A 713 9.75 5.93 5.28
N LEU A 714 10.68 5.51 4.43
CA LEU A 714 11.47 6.40 3.60
C LEU A 714 10.65 6.77 2.35
N ILE A 715 10.80 8.00 1.87
CA ILE A 715 10.01 8.52 0.76
C ILE A 715 10.94 8.83 -0.40
N ASP A 716 10.63 8.25 -1.55
CA ASP A 716 11.39 8.42 -2.78
C ASP A 716 10.48 8.93 -3.90
N ARG A 717 11.05 9.76 -4.77
CA ARG A 717 10.36 10.31 -5.94
C ARG A 717 11.03 9.81 -7.22
N ILE A 718 10.21 9.47 -8.21
CA ILE A 718 10.66 9.29 -9.59
C ILE A 718 10.03 10.38 -10.44
N SER A 719 10.84 11.38 -10.82
CA SER A 719 10.46 12.46 -11.72
C SER A 719 11.57 12.74 -12.74
N PRO A 720 11.26 13.47 -13.84
CA PRO A 720 12.30 13.95 -14.75
C PRO A 720 13.38 14.82 -14.09
N GLN A 721 13.09 15.43 -12.94
CA GLN A 721 14.06 16.26 -12.22
C GLN A 721 15.05 15.43 -11.40
N ASP A 722 14.77 14.16 -11.12
CA ASP A 722 15.57 13.33 -10.21
C ASP A 722 16.59 12.44 -10.97
N ALA A 723 16.51 12.40 -12.30
CA ALA A 723 17.36 11.58 -13.17
C ALA A 723 18.63 12.32 -13.63
N HIS A 724 19.63 12.41 -12.75
CA HIS A 724 20.82 13.24 -12.97
C HIS A 724 21.91 12.60 -13.83
N ALA A 725 21.83 11.29 -14.13
CA ALA A 725 22.87 10.61 -14.89
C ALA A 725 22.86 10.99 -16.39
N LEU A 726 21.70 11.37 -16.94
CA LEU A 726 21.52 11.72 -18.35
C LEU A 726 21.39 13.24 -18.54
N ARG A 727 22.55 13.93 -18.58
CA ARG A 727 22.59 15.39 -18.75
C ARG A 727 21.87 15.85 -20.02
N GLY A 728 21.05 16.88 -19.89
CA GLY A 728 20.28 17.49 -20.99
C GLY A 728 18.98 16.75 -21.32
N PHE A 729 18.66 15.72 -20.54
CA PHE A 729 17.37 15.02 -20.53
C PHE A 729 16.74 15.03 -19.13
N ASP A 730 17.46 15.56 -18.14
CA ASP A 730 16.93 15.97 -16.85
C ASP A 730 16.07 17.24 -16.99
N GLY A 731 14.93 17.29 -16.31
CA GLY A 731 14.00 18.42 -16.34
C GLY A 731 12.66 18.11 -17.01
N ILE A 732 11.64 18.90 -16.66
CA ILE A 732 10.24 18.68 -17.10
C ILE A 732 10.09 18.95 -18.59
N GLU A 733 10.84 19.90 -19.13
CA GLU A 733 10.88 20.30 -20.55
C GLU A 733 11.34 19.18 -21.51
N SER A 734 11.97 18.14 -20.98
CA SER A 734 12.32 16.93 -21.71
C SER A 734 11.06 16.16 -22.14
N LEU A 735 10.01 16.19 -21.31
CA LEU A 735 8.72 15.56 -21.60
C LEU A 735 7.94 16.41 -22.61
N LYS A 736 7.43 15.75 -23.66
CA LYS A 736 6.64 16.41 -24.71
C LYS A 736 5.15 16.38 -24.41
N GLY A 737 4.68 15.39 -23.64
CA GLY A 737 3.29 15.22 -23.24
C GLY A 737 2.74 16.37 -22.39
N ILE A 738 3.60 17.15 -21.71
CA ILE A 738 3.17 18.29 -20.88
C ILE A 738 2.47 19.40 -21.68
N GLY A 739 2.71 19.48 -23.00
CA GLY A 739 2.10 20.47 -23.86
C GLY A 739 0.57 20.36 -23.91
N PHE A 740 -0.10 21.47 -24.27
CA PHE A 740 -1.56 21.54 -24.41
C PHE A 740 -2.35 21.07 -23.16
N GLY A 741 -1.86 21.36 -21.96
CA GLY A 741 -2.52 20.93 -20.71
C GLY A 741 -2.44 19.42 -20.51
N HIS A 742 -1.27 18.84 -20.74
CA HIS A 742 -1.00 17.39 -20.63
C HIS A 742 -1.67 16.51 -21.69
N PHE A 743 -2.02 17.04 -22.87
CA PHE A 743 -2.62 16.27 -23.98
C PHE A 743 -1.68 16.05 -25.18
N ALA A 744 -0.52 16.69 -25.21
CA ALA A 744 0.31 16.74 -26.41
C ALA A 744 0.72 15.35 -26.94
N ALA A 745 0.94 14.35 -26.06
CA ALA A 745 1.35 13.03 -26.52
C ALA A 745 0.24 12.30 -27.31
N PHE A 746 -1.05 12.59 -27.08
CA PHE A 746 -2.13 12.03 -27.90
C PHE A 746 -2.16 12.59 -29.33
N LEU A 747 -1.45 13.70 -29.58
CA LEU A 747 -1.42 14.39 -30.87
C LEU A 747 -0.23 14.00 -31.77
N SER A 748 0.80 13.34 -31.23
CA SER A 748 1.97 12.93 -32.02
C SER A 748 2.55 11.62 -31.50
N ARG A 749 2.72 10.64 -32.39
CA ARG A 749 3.41 9.39 -32.05
C ARG A 749 4.84 9.65 -31.57
N ALA A 750 5.55 10.61 -32.16
CA ALA A 750 6.91 10.96 -31.75
C ALA A 750 6.96 11.44 -30.27
N TYR A 751 5.93 12.14 -29.81
CA TYR A 751 5.85 12.59 -28.42
C TYR A 751 5.57 11.43 -27.46
N ARG A 752 4.74 10.45 -27.86
CA ARG A 752 4.52 9.23 -27.07
C ARG A 752 5.79 8.40 -26.95
N GLU A 753 6.48 8.21 -28.07
CA GLU A 753 7.76 7.49 -28.12
C GLU A 753 8.82 8.19 -27.24
N ASN A 754 8.89 9.54 -27.26
CA ASN A 754 9.78 10.31 -26.39
C ASN A 754 9.48 10.07 -24.91
N ASP A 755 8.23 10.27 -24.50
CA ASP A 755 7.86 10.21 -23.08
C ASP A 755 7.96 8.80 -22.52
N TYR A 756 7.58 7.77 -23.30
CA TYR A 756 7.76 6.37 -22.93
C TYR A 756 9.23 6.03 -22.69
N LEU A 757 10.10 6.41 -23.65
CA LEU A 757 11.52 6.12 -23.57
C LEU A 757 12.20 6.81 -22.37
N LEU A 758 11.90 8.10 -22.16
CA LEU A 758 12.40 8.83 -21.00
C LEU A 758 11.90 8.25 -19.68
N GLY A 759 10.65 7.77 -19.64
CA GLY A 759 10.09 7.07 -18.48
C GLY A 759 10.94 5.86 -18.06
N ARG A 760 11.31 5.00 -19.01
CA ARG A 760 12.20 3.85 -18.75
C ARG A 760 13.57 4.30 -18.26
N LEU A 761 14.19 5.27 -18.94
CA LEU A 761 15.54 5.74 -18.60
C LEU A 761 15.61 6.39 -17.21
N HIS A 762 14.65 7.26 -16.88
CA HIS A 762 14.61 7.92 -15.57
C HIS A 762 14.33 6.93 -14.44
N ALA A 763 13.48 5.93 -14.68
CA ALA A 763 13.24 4.87 -13.71
C ALA A 763 14.49 4.03 -13.46
N LEU A 764 15.23 3.63 -14.51
CA LEU A 764 16.48 2.90 -14.33
C LEU A 764 17.48 3.67 -13.46
N ASP A 765 17.67 4.96 -13.74
CA ASP A 765 18.57 5.82 -12.98
C ASP A 765 18.19 5.85 -11.49
N ARG A 766 16.90 6.08 -11.21
CA ARG A 766 16.40 6.17 -9.82
C ARG A 766 16.35 4.84 -9.08
N LEU A 767 15.91 3.78 -9.73
CA LEU A 767 15.75 2.47 -9.09
C LEU A 767 17.09 1.88 -8.68
N ILE A 768 18.15 2.08 -9.48
CA ILE A 768 19.51 1.65 -9.10
C ILE A 768 19.95 2.36 -7.82
N ASP A 769 19.72 3.67 -7.71
CA ASP A 769 20.09 4.43 -6.52
C ASP A 769 19.30 4.01 -5.28
N ILE A 770 17.99 3.78 -5.42
CA ILE A 770 17.13 3.29 -4.32
C ILE A 770 17.61 1.90 -3.85
N VAL A 771 17.98 1.01 -4.77
CA VAL A 771 18.49 -0.33 -4.45
C VAL A 771 19.84 -0.24 -3.72
N CYS A 772 20.76 0.60 -4.17
CA CYS A 772 22.05 0.81 -3.51
C CYS A 772 21.88 1.40 -2.10
N ASP A 773 21.03 2.42 -1.95
CA ASP A 773 20.74 3.05 -0.66
C ASP A 773 20.10 2.05 0.33
N ALA A 774 19.12 1.26 -0.13
CA ALA A 774 18.52 0.20 0.67
C ALA A 774 19.53 -0.90 1.06
N ALA A 775 20.55 -1.17 0.24
CA ALA A 775 21.63 -2.09 0.58
C ALA A 775 22.68 -1.48 1.53
N GLY A 776 22.67 -0.16 1.75
CA GLY A 776 23.71 0.55 2.49
C GLY A 776 25.04 0.63 1.74
N ILE A 777 24.98 0.60 0.40
CA ILE A 777 26.16 0.68 -0.47
C ILE A 777 26.55 2.14 -0.65
N ASP A 778 27.81 2.47 -0.36
CA ASP A 778 28.41 3.76 -0.69
C ASP A 778 29.13 3.65 -2.05
N PRO A 779 28.64 4.34 -3.10
CA PRO A 779 29.22 4.28 -4.44
C PRO A 779 30.71 4.67 -4.52
N LYS A 780 31.25 5.35 -3.50
CA LYS A 780 32.65 5.80 -3.48
C LYS A 780 33.61 4.79 -2.85
N THR A 781 33.12 3.95 -1.95
CA THR A 781 33.96 3.06 -1.13
C THR A 781 33.74 1.58 -1.47
N ASP A 782 32.56 1.25 -1.98
CA ASP A 782 32.22 -0.12 -2.36
C ASP A 782 32.69 -0.50 -3.76
N ARG A 783 32.87 -1.80 -3.97
CA ARG A 783 33.42 -2.39 -5.21
C ARG A 783 32.45 -2.40 -6.40
N ILE A 784 31.25 -1.82 -6.26
CA ILE A 784 30.20 -1.86 -7.29
C ILE A 784 30.28 -0.57 -8.13
N ASP A 785 30.62 -0.70 -9.42
CA ASP A 785 30.59 0.44 -10.36
C ASP A 785 29.15 0.75 -10.80
N VAL A 786 28.46 1.52 -9.96
CA VAL A 786 27.07 1.96 -10.17
C VAL A 786 26.92 2.72 -11.48
N LEU A 787 27.91 3.52 -11.87
CA LEU A 787 27.85 4.34 -13.09
C LEU A 787 27.95 3.47 -14.34
N ALA A 788 28.81 2.46 -14.34
CA ALA A 788 28.91 1.48 -15.43
C ALA A 788 27.61 0.66 -15.55
N LEU A 789 26.99 0.28 -14.44
CA LEU A 789 25.69 -0.41 -14.46
C LEU A 789 24.59 0.47 -15.08
N LYS A 790 24.50 1.75 -14.67
CA LYS A 790 23.56 2.71 -15.28
C LYS A 790 23.79 2.85 -16.79
N LYS A 791 25.04 3.02 -17.25
CA LYS A 791 25.38 3.06 -18.67
C LYS A 791 24.94 1.82 -19.43
N ARG A 792 25.20 0.63 -18.88
CA ARG A 792 24.77 -0.65 -19.46
C ARG A 792 23.25 -0.72 -19.59
N GLY A 793 22.52 -0.38 -18.54
CA GLY A 793 21.06 -0.40 -18.57
C GLY A 793 20.47 0.63 -19.54
N PHE A 794 21.02 1.84 -19.62
CA PHE A 794 20.58 2.83 -20.63
C PHE A 794 20.80 2.30 -22.05
N ALA A 795 21.96 1.70 -22.32
CA ALA A 795 22.25 1.10 -23.62
C ALA A 795 21.30 -0.07 -23.94
N ALA A 796 20.99 -0.91 -22.96
CA ALA A 796 20.03 -2.02 -23.10
C ALA A 796 18.62 -1.51 -23.45
N ILE A 797 18.12 -0.48 -22.75
CA ILE A 797 16.82 0.15 -23.07
C ILE A 797 16.80 0.66 -24.51
N LEU A 798 17.84 1.40 -24.93
CA LEU A 798 17.90 1.93 -26.29
C LEU A 798 17.92 0.81 -27.34
N ALA A 799 18.65 -0.27 -27.10
CA ALA A 799 18.73 -1.41 -28.01
C ALA A 799 17.39 -2.15 -28.13
N ALA A 800 16.70 -2.36 -27.00
CA ALA A 800 15.42 -3.06 -26.97
C ALA A 800 14.29 -2.24 -27.61
N GLU A 801 14.27 -0.92 -27.42
CA GLU A 801 13.15 -0.10 -27.86
C GLU A 801 13.33 0.52 -29.26
N GLU A 802 14.56 0.70 -29.76
CA GLU A 802 14.82 1.28 -31.08
C GLU A 802 14.01 0.65 -32.24
N PRO A 803 13.80 -0.68 -32.31
CA PRO A 803 12.96 -1.29 -33.35
C PRO A 803 11.50 -0.81 -33.34
N HIS A 804 10.98 -0.42 -32.17
CA HIS A 804 9.59 -0.02 -31.98
C HIS A 804 9.37 1.50 -32.10
N LEU A 805 10.42 2.29 -31.82
CA LEU A 805 10.38 3.76 -31.78
C LEU A 805 10.77 4.42 -33.11
N THR A 806 9.97 4.16 -34.14
CA THR A 806 10.26 4.58 -35.53
C THR A 806 10.33 6.09 -35.76
N ARG A 807 9.74 6.91 -34.88
CA ARG A 807 9.69 8.38 -34.98
C ARG A 807 10.71 9.08 -34.08
N SER A 808 11.43 8.35 -33.23
CA SER A 808 12.38 8.89 -32.25
C SER A 808 13.86 8.61 -32.56
N ARG A 809 14.22 8.34 -33.82
CA ARG A 809 15.62 8.06 -34.23
C ARG A 809 16.62 9.15 -33.81
N GLU A 810 16.24 10.42 -33.96
CA GLU A 810 17.10 11.54 -33.57
C GLU A 810 17.28 11.63 -32.04
N LEU A 811 16.20 11.39 -31.29
CA LEU A 811 16.24 11.32 -29.82
C LEU A 811 17.19 10.21 -29.36
N ILE A 812 17.05 9.00 -29.91
CA ILE A 812 17.92 7.85 -29.61
C ILE A 812 19.39 8.18 -29.91
N ALA A 813 19.67 8.80 -31.06
CA ALA A 813 21.04 9.21 -31.40
C ALA A 813 21.62 10.23 -30.41
N ARG A 814 20.82 11.19 -29.92
CA ARG A 814 21.24 12.14 -28.89
C ARG A 814 21.46 11.46 -27.53
N LEU A 815 20.59 10.53 -27.15
CA LEU A 815 20.72 9.75 -25.91
C LEU A 815 21.98 8.88 -25.94
N ARG A 816 22.30 8.21 -27.05
CA ARG A 816 23.56 7.45 -27.22
C ARG A 816 24.79 8.32 -27.00
N ARG A 817 24.80 9.55 -27.53
CA ARG A 817 25.90 10.50 -27.29
C ARG A 817 26.00 10.86 -25.81
N SER A 818 24.88 11.24 -25.17
CA SER A 818 24.85 11.55 -23.74
C SER A 818 25.35 10.39 -22.88
N ILE A 819 24.95 9.15 -23.17
CA ILE A 819 25.43 7.94 -22.48
C ILE A 819 26.95 7.76 -22.63
N GLY A 820 27.49 8.02 -23.83
CA GLY A 820 28.94 7.96 -24.08
C GLY A 820 29.74 9.01 -23.30
N GLU A 821 29.13 10.16 -23.01
CA GLU A 821 29.75 11.27 -22.25
C GLU A 821 29.70 11.06 -20.73
N ILE A 822 28.89 10.11 -20.22
CA ILE A 822 28.82 9.79 -18.79
C ILE A 822 30.22 9.41 -18.28
N GLY A 823 30.70 10.06 -17.23
CA GLY A 823 32.05 9.85 -16.69
C GLY A 823 33.19 10.50 -17.50
N GLY A 824 32.91 11.05 -18.69
CA GLY A 824 33.86 11.74 -19.56
C GLY A 824 33.76 13.26 -19.47
N SER A 825 34.03 13.86 -18.31
CA SER A 825 34.35 15.31 -18.17
C SER A 825 34.63 15.71 -16.71
N GLN A 826 35.80 15.34 -16.20
CA GLN A 826 36.46 16.07 -15.10
C GLN A 826 37.79 16.71 -15.51
N GLY A 827 38.16 16.67 -16.79
CA GLY A 827 39.40 17.28 -17.28
C GLY A 827 39.19 17.98 -18.62
N LYS A 828 38.52 19.14 -18.63
CA LYS A 828 38.63 20.20 -19.67
C LYS A 828 37.68 21.37 -19.34
N ARG A 829 37.93 22.03 -18.22
CA ARG A 829 37.71 23.48 -18.06
C ARG A 829 38.85 24.02 -17.20
N ALA A 830 39.99 24.23 -17.84
CA ALA A 830 41.04 25.15 -17.41
C ALA A 830 41.36 26.01 -18.65
N GLY A 831 41.33 27.32 -18.49
CA GLY A 831 41.46 28.32 -19.55
C GLY A 831 40.45 29.43 -19.37
#